data_AF-A0A9X8CPV7-F1
#
_entry.id   AF-A0A9X8CPV7-F1
#
_cell.length_a   1.000
_cell.length_b   1.000
_cell.length_c   1.000
_cell.angle_alpha   90.00
_cell.angle_beta   90.00
_cell.angle_gamma   90.00
#
_symmetry.space_group_name_H-M   'P 1'
#
loop_
_entity.id
_entity.type
_entity.pdbx_description
1 polymer ?
#
loop_
_entity_poly.entity_id
_entity_poly.type
_entity_poly.pdbx_seq_one_letter_code
_entity_poly.pdbx_strand_id
1 'polypeptide(L)'
;MFEALANFFSLIVQPAYDLTGSWWAAIFLFTLFSKVILMPLSVWCQKNSIVMVQLMPELFRIKCRYYGDRETIEEKQNELYHEKHYHALLSLIPLAIQVVILFGLVDVIHSITDSGAPGTEFLGLVPIENGGASLVMPLLAGLSAVIMGWASNHINPLQREQSRAEKNMTNGLSIALSLFLGFYVVCGMAFYWVCSNLLSIVVQVLCNVIVKPRDYIDYEDLNAARDEFNAIEEATKGDRKWYQPDPLARRAKADYKRFFKVDGKHLVFYSESSGFYKYFRGAIEWLLNNSDVRIHYLTSDPNDQVFDIAKREPRLIPYFLDQKRLITLMMKMDADVVVTSLGALDVYYIKRSYIRKDIEYIYMCHHMTSMHMTGTKQEYDNYDTIMCVGPHQKAEIRGMEKAYHTHKKKVPEIGYDLLDREMADYEKMPHEKHERPIILIAPSWNTDNILDTCIDDMLSRLLGHGYHVILRPHPEYVKRYRPRWEALVERYSKVSPDELTIEADFSGHGSILESDVLITDWSTIAEEFSFTTLKPSLFIDTPMKVINPDYEQVGITPTDITLRNQIGHSLDPKDLSELEGVIDDMVTNSSSWNDRIRQIRDGFIYNLGHGGEAAGEYILGEILAKQEGKDITAAGAFGTGNQGDNDD
;
A
#
# COMPACT_ATOMS: atom_id res chain seq x y z
N MET A 1 18.88 -23.02 32.55
CA MET A 1 17.43 -22.80 32.32
C MET A 1 16.70 -24.12 32.06
N PHE A 2 17.16 -24.94 31.10
CA PHE A 2 16.51 -26.22 30.75
C PHE A 2 16.58 -27.27 31.88
N GLU A 3 17.71 -27.42 32.58
CA GLU A 3 17.80 -28.29 33.77
C GLU A 3 16.80 -27.90 34.89
N ALA A 4 16.58 -26.60 35.11
CA ALA A 4 15.62 -26.13 36.12
C ALA A 4 14.17 -26.46 35.72
N LEU A 5 13.85 -26.38 34.43
CA LEU A 5 12.57 -26.80 33.87
C LEU A 5 12.38 -28.33 33.97
N ALA A 6 13.40 -29.11 33.63
CA ALA A 6 13.36 -30.56 33.74
C ALA A 6 13.16 -31.03 35.19
N ASN A 7 13.85 -30.39 36.15
CA ASN A 7 13.65 -30.64 37.58
C ASN A 7 12.23 -30.30 38.02
N PHE A 8 11.68 -29.18 37.57
CA PHE A 8 10.31 -28.79 37.86
C PHE A 8 9.28 -29.76 37.27
N PHE A 9 9.46 -30.18 36.01
CA PHE A 9 8.56 -31.16 35.37
C PHE A 9 8.66 -32.54 36.01
N SER A 10 9.84 -32.93 36.49
CA SER A 10 10.03 -34.18 37.23
C SER A 10 9.20 -34.25 38.52
N LEU A 11 8.92 -33.10 39.17
CA LEU A 11 8.01 -33.03 40.33
C LEU A 11 6.56 -33.43 39.99
N ILE A 12 6.20 -33.44 38.70
CA ILE A 12 4.87 -33.83 38.22
C ILE A 12 4.92 -35.23 37.63
N VAL A 13 5.95 -35.54 36.83
CA VAL A 13 6.07 -36.83 36.14
C VAL A 13 6.37 -37.98 37.10
N GLN A 14 7.21 -37.79 38.12
CA GLN A 14 7.57 -38.85 39.08
C GLN A 14 6.36 -39.30 39.93
N PRO A 15 5.58 -38.40 40.57
CA PRO A 15 4.39 -38.83 41.29
C PRO A 15 3.33 -39.48 40.38
N ALA A 16 3.25 -39.05 39.13
CA ALA A 16 2.35 -39.67 38.15
C ALA A 16 2.80 -41.10 37.79
N TYR A 17 4.10 -41.36 37.75
CA TYR A 17 4.65 -42.71 37.62
C TYR A 17 4.39 -43.53 38.88
N ASP A 18 4.67 -43.00 40.08
CA ASP A 18 4.42 -43.70 41.36
C ASP A 18 2.95 -44.12 41.51
N LEU A 19 2.02 -43.33 40.98
CA LEU A 19 0.59 -43.62 40.99
C LEU A 19 0.18 -44.72 39.99
N THR A 20 0.84 -44.78 38.83
CA THR A 20 0.35 -45.58 37.68
C THR A 20 1.23 -46.79 37.35
N GLY A 21 2.49 -46.81 37.80
CA GLY A 21 3.50 -47.78 37.42
C GLY A 21 3.89 -47.74 35.95
N SER A 22 3.50 -46.72 35.17
CA SER A 22 3.72 -46.65 33.72
C SER A 22 4.17 -45.26 33.29
N TRP A 23 5.34 -45.19 32.64
CA TRP A 23 5.89 -43.94 32.11
C TRP A 23 5.03 -43.32 31.00
N TRP A 24 4.33 -44.15 30.21
CA TRP A 24 3.35 -43.67 29.22
C TRP A 24 2.17 -42.96 29.91
N ALA A 25 1.63 -43.56 30.98
CA ALA A 25 0.56 -42.94 31.75
C ALA A 25 1.04 -41.67 32.48
N ALA A 26 2.28 -41.65 32.96
CA ALA A 26 2.89 -40.47 33.56
C ALA A 26 2.99 -39.29 32.57
N ILE A 27 3.46 -39.53 31.33
CA ILE A 27 3.52 -38.51 30.27
C ILE A 27 2.11 -38.02 29.93
N PHE A 28 1.12 -38.91 29.82
CA PHE A 28 -0.27 -38.51 29.58
C PHE A 28 -0.83 -37.63 30.71
N LEU A 29 -0.63 -38.01 31.97
CA LEU A 29 -1.08 -37.23 33.13
C LEU A 29 -0.38 -35.87 33.23
N PHE A 30 0.92 -35.80 32.96
CA PHE A 30 1.64 -34.54 32.84
C PHE A 30 1.04 -33.65 31.75
N THR A 31 0.73 -34.23 30.59
CA THR A 31 0.10 -33.50 29.49
C THR A 31 -1.26 -32.96 29.90
N LEU A 32 -2.11 -33.78 30.52
CA LEU A 32 -3.42 -33.38 31.03
C LEU A 32 -3.30 -32.25 32.05
N PHE A 33 -2.41 -32.38 33.02
CA PHE A 33 -2.16 -31.37 34.05
C PHE A 33 -1.71 -30.04 33.43
N SER A 34 -0.78 -30.08 32.48
CA SER A 34 -0.31 -28.86 31.79
C SER A 34 -1.46 -28.14 31.07
N LYS A 35 -2.39 -28.87 30.43
CA LYS A 35 -3.55 -28.30 29.75
C LYS A 35 -4.55 -27.70 30.74
N VAL A 36 -4.74 -28.32 31.91
CA VAL A 36 -5.61 -27.79 32.97
C VAL A 36 -5.06 -26.46 33.51
N ILE A 37 -3.76 -26.40 33.82
CA ILE A 37 -3.11 -25.15 34.27
C ILE A 37 -3.21 -24.05 33.21
N LEU A 38 -3.03 -24.40 31.94
CA LEU A 38 -3.08 -23.45 30.82
C LEU A 38 -4.51 -23.15 30.34
N MET A 39 -5.55 -23.68 31.00
CA MET A 39 -6.94 -23.44 30.62
C MET A 39 -7.32 -21.96 30.65
N PRO A 40 -6.97 -21.14 31.67
CA PRO A 40 -7.30 -19.72 31.68
C PRO A 40 -6.68 -18.96 30.49
N LEU A 41 -5.44 -19.30 30.13
CA LEU A 41 -4.77 -18.76 28.95
C LEU A 41 -5.50 -19.17 27.66
N SER A 42 -5.92 -20.44 27.57
CA SER A 42 -6.66 -20.96 26.42
C SER A 42 -8.00 -20.22 26.23
N VAL A 43 -8.72 -19.95 27.32
CA VAL A 43 -9.95 -19.14 27.30
C VAL A 43 -9.67 -17.71 26.84
N TRP A 44 -8.55 -17.11 27.26
CA TRP A 44 -8.15 -15.78 26.82
C TRP A 44 -7.83 -15.73 25.31
N CYS A 45 -7.07 -16.69 24.79
CA CYS A 45 -6.79 -16.80 23.36
C CYS A 45 -8.07 -17.03 22.52
N GLN A 46 -9.03 -17.81 23.06
CA GLN A 46 -10.33 -18.02 22.45
C GLN A 46 -11.11 -16.70 22.33
N LYS A 47 -11.13 -15.87 23.38
CA LYS A 47 -11.78 -14.54 23.35
C LYS A 47 -11.15 -13.63 22.29
N ASN A 48 -9.82 -13.58 22.20
CA ASN A 48 -9.13 -12.82 21.15
C ASN A 48 -9.49 -13.32 19.73
N SER A 49 -9.65 -14.63 19.57
CA SER A 49 -10.07 -15.23 18.29
C SER A 49 -11.51 -14.85 17.92
N ILE A 50 -12.41 -14.76 18.91
CA ILE A 50 -13.79 -14.28 18.70
C ILE A 50 -13.79 -12.82 18.26
N VAL A 51 -12.99 -11.95 18.91
CA VAL A 51 -12.82 -10.55 18.49
C VAL A 51 -12.39 -10.46 17.04
N MET A 52 -11.40 -11.25 16.60
CA MET A 52 -11.00 -11.27 15.20
C MET A 52 -12.15 -11.61 14.24
N VAL A 53 -13.01 -12.57 14.61
CA VAL A 53 -14.19 -12.94 13.79
C VAL A 53 -15.24 -11.82 13.78
N GLN A 54 -15.42 -11.10 14.90
CA GLN A 54 -16.29 -9.92 14.94
C GLN A 54 -15.81 -8.79 14.03
N LEU A 55 -14.50 -8.69 13.78
CA LEU A 55 -13.91 -7.69 12.89
C LEU A 55 -13.97 -8.08 11.42
N MET A 56 -14.14 -9.37 11.10
CA MET A 56 -14.16 -9.83 9.71
C MET A 56 -15.19 -9.14 8.79
N PRO A 57 -16.43 -8.82 9.20
CA PRO A 57 -17.37 -8.11 8.33
C PRO A 57 -16.84 -6.73 7.93
N GLU A 58 -16.30 -5.97 8.89
CA GLU A 58 -15.68 -4.67 8.63
C GLU A 58 -14.42 -4.81 7.74
N LEU A 59 -13.61 -5.86 7.96
CA LEU A 59 -12.48 -6.17 7.08
C LEU A 59 -12.91 -6.50 5.64
N PHE A 60 -13.98 -7.27 5.47
CA PHE A 60 -14.52 -7.54 4.13
C PHE A 60 -15.06 -6.26 3.50
N ARG A 61 -15.77 -5.41 4.24
CA ARG A 61 -16.23 -4.10 3.75
C ARG A 61 -15.08 -3.18 3.36
N ILE A 62 -13.99 -3.14 4.14
CA ILE A 62 -12.76 -2.42 3.78
C ILE A 62 -12.22 -2.98 2.46
N LYS A 63 -12.11 -4.30 2.32
CA LYS A 63 -11.65 -4.95 1.08
C LYS A 63 -12.57 -4.70 -0.12
N CYS A 64 -13.89 -4.62 0.07
CA CYS A 64 -14.85 -4.26 -0.97
C CYS A 64 -14.73 -2.78 -1.36
N ARG A 65 -14.70 -1.89 -0.35
CA ARG A 65 -14.65 -0.44 -0.54
C ARG A 65 -13.38 0.01 -1.24
N TYR A 66 -12.26 -0.64 -0.92
CA TYR A 66 -10.94 -0.33 -1.47
C TYR A 66 -10.45 -1.44 -2.42
N TYR A 67 -11.36 -2.14 -3.08
CA TYR A 67 -11.03 -3.28 -3.93
C TYR A 67 -10.01 -2.90 -5.02
N GLY A 68 -8.93 -3.67 -5.14
CA GLY A 68 -7.83 -3.40 -6.08
C GLY A 68 -6.79 -2.38 -5.59
N ASP A 69 -7.03 -1.70 -4.46
CA ASP A 69 -6.08 -0.81 -3.78
C ASP A 69 -5.53 -1.50 -2.52
N ARG A 70 -4.50 -2.33 -2.73
CA ARG A 70 -3.92 -3.14 -1.66
C ARG A 70 -3.31 -2.31 -0.54
N GLU A 71 -2.80 -1.12 -0.86
CA GLU A 71 -2.17 -0.22 0.10
C GLU A 71 -3.22 0.33 1.06
N THR A 72 -4.29 0.92 0.54
CA THR A 72 -5.37 1.46 1.37
C THR A 72 -6.06 0.34 2.17
N ILE A 73 -6.21 -0.87 1.61
CA ILE A 73 -6.75 -2.02 2.35
C ILE A 73 -5.85 -2.35 3.55
N GLU A 74 -4.54 -2.45 3.35
CA GLU A 74 -3.58 -2.80 4.41
C GLU A 74 -3.55 -1.71 5.50
N GLU A 75 -3.58 -0.44 5.12
CA GLU A 75 -3.65 0.70 6.03
C GLU A 75 -4.94 0.68 6.87
N LYS A 76 -6.11 0.63 6.23
CA LYS A 76 -7.40 0.64 6.92
C LYS A 76 -7.63 -0.60 7.78
N GLN A 77 -7.08 -1.75 7.37
CA GLN A 77 -7.07 -2.96 8.20
C GLN A 77 -6.23 -2.76 9.47
N ASN A 78 -5.07 -2.11 9.37
CA ASN A 78 -4.23 -1.82 10.54
C ASN A 78 -4.87 -0.78 11.47
N GLU A 79 -5.43 0.31 10.91
CA GLU A 79 -6.22 1.30 11.68
C GLU A 79 -7.33 0.61 12.47
N LEU A 80 -8.08 -0.28 11.81
CA LEU A 80 -9.17 -1.02 12.45
C LEU A 80 -8.66 -1.93 13.58
N TYR A 81 -7.52 -2.60 13.40
CA TYR A 81 -6.93 -3.40 14.48
C TYR A 81 -6.51 -2.56 15.69
N HIS A 82 -6.00 -1.35 15.45
CA HIS A 82 -5.67 -0.42 16.53
C HIS A 82 -6.90 0.11 17.25
N GLU A 83 -7.94 0.53 16.52
CA GLU A 83 -9.20 1.04 17.08
C GLU A 83 -9.88 -0.02 17.96
N LYS A 84 -9.88 -1.27 17.50
CA LYS A 84 -10.59 -2.38 18.16
C LYS A 84 -9.71 -3.15 19.15
N HIS A 85 -8.51 -2.62 19.45
CA HIS A 85 -7.52 -3.20 20.37
C HIS A 85 -7.22 -4.69 20.09
N TYR A 86 -7.20 -5.08 18.82
CA TYR A 86 -6.85 -6.44 18.42
C TYR A 86 -5.34 -6.62 18.37
N HIS A 87 -4.85 -7.71 18.95
CA HIS A 87 -3.42 -8.01 19.00
C HIS A 87 -3.12 -9.37 18.36
N ALA A 88 -2.55 -9.35 17.15
CA ALA A 88 -2.21 -10.56 16.40
C ALA A 88 -1.20 -11.47 17.14
N LEU A 89 -0.19 -10.89 17.81
CA LEU A 89 0.86 -11.64 18.50
C LEU A 89 0.37 -12.48 19.69
N LEU A 90 -0.79 -12.14 20.27
CA LEU A 90 -1.35 -12.92 21.38
C LEU A 90 -1.67 -14.37 20.98
N SER A 91 -1.97 -14.59 19.70
CA SER A 91 -2.21 -15.93 19.16
C SER A 91 -0.96 -16.82 19.14
N LEU A 92 0.25 -16.23 19.24
CA LEU A 92 1.53 -16.96 19.25
C LEU A 92 1.96 -17.40 20.66
N ILE A 93 1.38 -16.84 21.72
CA ILE A 93 1.76 -17.13 23.12
C ILE A 93 1.60 -18.63 23.47
N PRO A 94 0.49 -19.32 23.12
CA PRO A 94 0.36 -20.74 23.39
C PRO A 94 1.44 -21.59 22.72
N LEU A 95 1.82 -21.24 21.49
CA LEU A 95 2.89 -21.92 20.77
C LEU A 95 4.24 -21.73 21.47
N ALA A 96 4.56 -20.51 21.91
CA ALA A 96 5.78 -20.24 22.66
C ALA A 96 5.87 -21.05 23.96
N ILE A 97 4.78 -21.12 24.73
CA ILE A 97 4.72 -21.93 25.96
C ILE A 97 4.85 -23.42 25.63
N GLN A 98 4.21 -23.89 24.56
CA GLN A 98 4.30 -25.28 24.12
C GLN A 98 5.73 -25.67 23.75
N VAL A 99 6.47 -24.79 23.07
CA VAL A 99 7.89 -25.01 22.74
C VAL A 99 8.74 -25.09 24.02
N VAL A 100 8.50 -24.24 25.02
CA VAL A 100 9.22 -24.30 26.31
C VAL A 100 8.95 -25.61 27.06
N ILE A 101 7.68 -26.05 27.09
CA ILE A 101 7.32 -27.35 27.69
C ILE A 101 7.98 -28.50 26.95
N LEU A 102 8.02 -28.44 25.62
CA LEU A 102 8.67 -29.45 24.78
C LEU A 102 10.15 -29.63 25.16
N PHE A 103 10.91 -28.54 25.21
CA PHE A 103 12.34 -28.61 25.56
C PHE A 103 12.58 -29.17 26.96
N GLY A 104 11.79 -28.78 27.96
CA GLY A 104 11.95 -29.33 29.31
C GLY A 104 11.56 -30.81 29.40
N LEU A 105 10.59 -31.26 28.60
CA LEU A 105 10.15 -32.66 28.60
C LEU A 105 11.16 -33.59 27.90
N VAL A 106 11.89 -33.10 26.89
CA VAL A 106 12.96 -33.85 26.22
C VAL A 106 13.98 -34.35 27.23
N ASP A 107 14.49 -33.46 28.09
CA ASP A 107 15.47 -33.80 29.12
C ASP A 107 14.93 -34.80 30.16
N VAL A 108 13.65 -34.66 30.53
CA VAL A 108 12.98 -35.59 31.46
C VAL A 108 12.87 -36.99 30.84
N ILE A 109 12.46 -37.08 29.57
CA ILE A 109 12.31 -38.36 28.89
C ILE A 109 13.67 -39.03 28.69
N HIS A 110 14.71 -38.29 28.27
CA HIS A 110 16.06 -38.83 28.17
C HIS A 110 16.59 -39.33 29.52
N SER A 111 16.43 -38.56 30.59
CA SER A 111 16.82 -38.98 31.94
C SER A 111 16.15 -40.30 32.35
N ILE A 112 14.87 -40.49 32.02
CA ILE A 112 14.12 -41.72 32.32
C ILE A 112 14.60 -42.89 31.43
N THR A 113 14.82 -42.67 30.14
CA THR A 113 15.22 -43.73 29.20
C THR A 113 16.66 -44.17 29.42
N ASP A 114 17.56 -43.23 29.69
CA ASP A 114 18.99 -43.48 29.87
C ASP A 114 19.28 -44.17 31.21
N SER A 115 18.37 -44.02 32.19
CA SER A 115 18.43 -44.73 33.47
C SER A 115 18.13 -46.24 33.36
N GLY A 116 17.62 -46.72 32.23
CA GLY A 116 17.32 -48.13 31.99
C GLY A 116 16.12 -48.67 32.80
N ALA A 117 15.20 -47.80 33.24
CA ALA A 117 14.02 -48.20 33.99
C ALA A 117 13.13 -49.18 33.18
N PRO A 118 12.56 -50.24 33.80
CA PRO A 118 11.71 -51.21 33.08
C PRO A 118 10.54 -50.52 32.33
N GLY A 119 10.34 -50.89 31.05
CA GLY A 119 9.25 -50.36 30.22
C GLY A 119 9.56 -49.06 29.47
N THR A 120 10.80 -48.55 29.51
CA THR A 120 11.24 -47.33 28.81
C THR A 120 11.93 -47.59 27.47
N GLU A 121 12.27 -48.85 27.17
CA GLU A 121 13.01 -49.24 25.96
C GLU A 121 12.39 -48.68 24.68
N PHE A 122 11.06 -48.79 24.54
CA PHE A 122 10.36 -48.24 23.37
C PHE A 122 10.24 -46.71 23.42
N LEU A 123 10.14 -46.10 24.61
CA LEU A 123 10.00 -44.64 24.78
C LEU A 123 11.24 -43.90 24.27
N GLY A 124 12.42 -44.49 24.42
CA GLY A 124 13.70 -43.90 24.02
C GLY A 124 14.08 -44.11 22.56
N LEU A 125 13.35 -44.93 21.79
CA LEU A 125 13.68 -45.19 20.38
C LEU A 125 13.46 -43.94 19.52
N VAL A 126 14.40 -43.67 18.64
CA VAL A 126 14.30 -42.64 17.60
C VAL A 126 13.89 -43.32 16.28
N PRO A 127 12.72 -43.00 15.70
CA PRO A 127 12.19 -43.75 14.56
C PRO A 127 13.10 -43.81 13.33
N ILE A 128 13.83 -42.74 13.02
CA ILE A 128 14.76 -42.72 11.88
C ILE A 128 16.02 -43.56 12.09
N GLU A 129 16.45 -43.73 13.34
CA GLU A 129 17.66 -44.49 13.68
C GLU A 129 17.36 -45.97 13.88
N ASN A 130 16.27 -46.28 14.58
CA ASN A 130 15.96 -47.64 14.99
C ASN A 130 15.06 -48.39 13.98
N GLY A 131 14.22 -47.67 13.22
CA GLY A 131 13.27 -48.27 12.28
C GLY A 131 12.29 -49.27 12.91
N GLY A 132 11.61 -50.05 12.08
CA GLY A 132 10.69 -51.09 12.55
C GLY A 132 9.45 -50.53 13.27
N ALA A 133 9.18 -51.02 14.48
CA ALA A 133 7.96 -50.67 15.23
C ALA A 133 7.89 -49.20 15.69
N SER A 134 9.04 -48.52 15.84
CA SER A 134 9.10 -47.10 16.23
C SER A 134 8.49 -46.17 15.16
N LEU A 135 8.42 -46.60 13.90
CA LEU A 135 7.80 -45.86 12.79
C LEU A 135 6.28 -45.65 12.96
N VAL A 136 5.65 -46.37 13.88
CA VAL A 136 4.24 -46.14 14.27
C VAL A 136 4.07 -44.75 14.90
N MET A 137 5.06 -44.26 15.65
CA MET A 137 4.93 -42.99 16.37
C MET A 137 4.85 -41.76 15.47
N PRO A 138 5.70 -41.58 14.43
CA PRO A 138 5.52 -40.51 13.44
C PRO A 138 4.13 -40.56 12.78
N LEU A 139 3.65 -41.76 12.41
CA LEU A 139 2.34 -41.93 11.79
C LEU A 139 1.20 -41.53 12.74
N LEU A 140 1.28 -41.92 14.02
CA LEU A 140 0.31 -41.52 15.04
C LEU A 140 0.36 -40.01 15.31
N ALA A 141 1.54 -39.40 15.34
CA ALA A 141 1.70 -37.95 15.49
C ALA A 141 1.04 -37.21 14.31
N GLY A 142 1.32 -37.63 13.07
CA GLY A 142 0.66 -37.11 11.88
C GLY A 142 -0.86 -37.28 11.90
N LEU A 143 -1.35 -38.47 12.25
CA LEU A 143 -2.78 -38.74 12.34
C LEU A 143 -3.45 -37.88 13.42
N SER A 144 -2.81 -37.69 14.57
CA SER A 144 -3.33 -36.83 15.64
C SER A 144 -3.43 -35.36 15.18
N ALA A 145 -2.48 -34.88 14.35
CA ALA A 145 -2.52 -33.55 13.76
C ALA A 145 -3.63 -33.41 12.71
N VAL A 146 -3.90 -34.46 11.92
CA VAL A 146 -5.06 -34.51 11.01
C VAL A 146 -6.37 -34.40 11.80
N ILE A 147 -6.52 -35.19 12.86
CA ILE A 147 -7.73 -35.18 13.71
C ILE A 147 -7.90 -33.81 14.37
N MET A 148 -6.83 -33.24 14.92
CA MET A 148 -6.86 -31.90 15.52
C MET A 148 -7.20 -30.82 14.48
N GLY A 149 -6.57 -30.83 13.31
CA GLY A 149 -6.87 -29.88 12.23
C GLY A 149 -8.31 -29.98 11.74
N TRP A 150 -8.83 -31.20 11.59
CA TRP A 150 -10.25 -31.43 11.29
C TRP A 150 -11.15 -30.87 12.39
N ALA A 151 -10.86 -31.17 13.66
CA ALA A 151 -11.65 -30.68 14.79
C ALA A 151 -11.63 -29.14 14.82
N SER A 152 -10.46 -28.52 14.78
CA SER A 152 -10.30 -27.06 14.83
C SER A 152 -11.01 -26.36 13.66
N ASN A 153 -11.07 -26.93 12.46
CA ASN A 153 -11.87 -26.37 11.36
C ASN A 153 -13.37 -26.25 11.70
N HIS A 154 -13.89 -27.06 12.63
CA HIS A 154 -15.29 -27.06 13.05
C HIS A 154 -15.54 -26.31 14.37
N ILE A 155 -14.62 -26.45 15.33
CA ILE A 155 -14.81 -25.96 16.70
C ILE A 155 -14.06 -24.65 16.99
N ASN A 156 -13.00 -24.31 16.26
CA ASN A 156 -12.28 -23.05 16.48
C ASN A 156 -13.02 -21.93 15.75
N PRO A 157 -13.48 -20.86 16.44
CA PRO A 157 -14.28 -19.81 15.83
C PRO A 157 -13.54 -19.09 14.69
N LEU A 158 -12.23 -18.83 14.85
CA LEU A 158 -11.45 -18.14 13.83
C LEU A 158 -11.10 -19.04 12.66
N GLN A 159 -10.58 -20.24 12.93
CA GLN A 159 -10.16 -21.17 11.87
C GLN A 159 -11.37 -21.63 11.03
N ARG A 160 -12.56 -21.68 11.60
CA ARG A 160 -13.80 -21.98 10.88
C ARG A 160 -14.11 -20.94 9.80
N GLU A 161 -13.83 -19.67 10.04
CA GLU A 161 -14.14 -18.57 9.11
C GLU A 161 -13.00 -18.25 8.12
N GLN A 162 -11.83 -18.85 8.29
CA GLN A 162 -10.73 -18.76 7.32
C GLN A 162 -11.08 -19.35 5.95
N SER A 163 -10.39 -18.87 4.92
CA SER A 163 -10.50 -19.40 3.56
C SER A 163 -10.01 -20.85 3.48
N ARG A 164 -10.42 -21.56 2.40
CA ARG A 164 -9.96 -22.94 2.16
C ARG A 164 -8.43 -23.02 2.00
N ALA A 165 -7.82 -22.02 1.38
CA ALA A 165 -6.37 -21.98 1.19
C ALA A 165 -5.62 -21.85 2.52
N GLU A 166 -6.07 -20.93 3.39
CA GLU A 166 -5.48 -20.74 4.73
C GLU A 166 -5.64 -21.96 5.62
N LYS A 167 -6.83 -22.60 5.61
CA LYS A 167 -7.07 -23.87 6.32
C LYS A 167 -6.14 -24.97 5.85
N ASN A 168 -6.00 -25.13 4.54
CA ASN A 168 -5.12 -26.15 3.95
C ASN A 168 -3.65 -25.89 4.26
N MET A 169 -3.22 -24.63 4.24
CA MET A 169 -1.86 -24.24 4.60
C MET A 169 -1.57 -24.56 6.08
N THR A 170 -2.45 -24.13 6.98
CA THR A 170 -2.28 -24.31 8.43
C THR A 170 -2.30 -25.79 8.82
N ASN A 171 -3.30 -26.54 8.34
CA ASN A 171 -3.42 -27.97 8.61
C ASN A 171 -2.27 -28.73 7.94
N GLY A 172 -1.93 -28.42 6.69
CA GLY A 172 -0.84 -29.05 5.94
C GLY A 172 0.51 -28.86 6.62
N LEU A 173 0.82 -27.65 7.07
CA LEU A 173 2.05 -27.36 7.81
C LEU A 173 2.11 -28.15 9.12
N SER A 174 1.01 -28.16 9.90
CA SER A 174 0.93 -28.90 11.16
C SER A 174 1.13 -30.42 10.97
N ILE A 175 0.48 -31.00 9.96
CA ILE A 175 0.58 -32.43 9.63
C ILE A 175 1.99 -32.77 9.16
N ALA A 176 2.56 -31.97 8.24
CA ALA A 176 3.90 -32.19 7.72
C ALA A 176 4.94 -32.06 8.83
N LEU A 177 4.82 -31.04 9.69
CA LEU A 177 5.72 -30.84 10.84
C LEU A 177 5.62 -31.99 11.84
N SER A 178 4.40 -32.44 12.18
CA SER A 178 4.18 -33.54 13.13
C SER A 178 4.73 -34.87 12.60
N LEU A 179 4.52 -35.15 11.31
CA LEU A 179 5.09 -36.32 10.66
C LEU A 179 6.62 -36.24 10.62
N PHE A 180 7.15 -35.13 10.11
CA PHE A 180 8.59 -34.93 9.92
C PHE A 180 9.33 -34.99 11.26
N LEU A 181 8.96 -34.16 12.24
CA LEU A 181 9.62 -34.16 13.55
C LEU A 181 9.41 -35.47 14.29
N GLY A 182 8.27 -36.13 14.12
CA GLY A 182 8.00 -37.45 14.69
C GLY A 182 9.08 -38.49 14.33
N PHE A 183 9.74 -38.38 13.17
CA PHE A 183 10.84 -39.28 12.79
C PHE A 183 12.14 -39.05 13.56
N TYR A 184 12.39 -37.82 14.02
CA TYR A 184 13.67 -37.42 14.62
C TYR A 184 13.63 -37.34 16.15
N VAL A 185 12.44 -37.33 16.75
CA VAL A 185 12.30 -37.32 18.21
C VAL A 185 12.14 -38.73 18.76
N VAL A 186 12.50 -38.92 20.03
CA VAL A 186 12.23 -40.17 20.75
C VAL A 186 10.73 -40.46 20.82
N CYS A 187 10.35 -41.73 20.81
CA CYS A 187 8.94 -42.18 20.80
C CYS A 187 8.10 -41.61 21.95
N GLY A 188 8.68 -41.38 23.12
CA GLY A 188 8.01 -40.71 24.24
C GLY A 188 7.61 -39.26 23.95
N MET A 189 8.43 -38.53 23.20
CA MET A 189 8.10 -37.16 22.77
C MET A 189 7.01 -37.17 21.70
N ALA A 190 7.06 -38.10 20.75
CA ALA A 190 5.99 -38.29 19.78
C ALA A 190 4.64 -38.64 20.45
N PHE A 191 4.68 -39.46 21.49
CA PHE A 191 3.50 -39.78 22.29
C PHE A 191 2.93 -38.58 23.02
N TYR A 192 3.79 -37.76 23.64
CA TYR A 192 3.38 -36.49 24.23
C TYR A 192 2.66 -35.61 23.21
N TRP A 193 3.17 -35.49 21.98
CA TRP A 193 2.50 -34.74 20.91
C TRP A 193 1.11 -35.29 20.58
N VAL A 194 0.97 -36.62 20.46
CA VAL A 194 -0.32 -37.27 20.22
C VAL A 194 -1.30 -36.93 21.35
N CYS A 195 -0.91 -37.11 22.60
CA CYS A 195 -1.75 -36.78 23.75
C CYS A 195 -2.10 -35.29 23.79
N SER A 196 -1.14 -34.41 23.51
CA SER A 196 -1.33 -32.96 23.54
C SER A 196 -2.32 -32.50 22.45
N ASN A 197 -2.23 -33.04 21.24
CA ASN A 197 -3.17 -32.75 20.15
C ASN A 197 -4.60 -33.17 20.51
N LEU A 198 -4.77 -34.41 20.99
CA LEU A 198 -6.09 -34.94 21.38
C LEU A 198 -6.70 -34.17 22.57
N LEU A 199 -5.91 -33.87 23.59
CA LEU A 199 -6.36 -33.08 24.75
C LEU A 199 -6.65 -31.62 24.37
N SER A 200 -5.97 -31.06 23.36
CA SER A 200 -6.25 -29.71 22.88
C SER A 200 -7.64 -29.60 22.25
N ILE A 201 -8.13 -30.67 21.62
CA ILE A 201 -9.52 -30.74 21.13
C ILE A 201 -10.49 -30.61 22.32
N VAL A 202 -10.24 -31.33 23.41
CA VAL A 202 -11.05 -31.26 24.63
C VAL A 202 -11.02 -29.86 25.24
N VAL A 203 -9.83 -29.25 25.37
CA VAL A 203 -9.68 -27.87 25.84
C VAL A 203 -10.49 -26.90 24.97
N GLN A 204 -10.46 -27.08 23.65
CA GLN A 204 -11.16 -26.18 22.74
C GLN A 204 -12.69 -26.37 22.82
N VAL A 205 -13.17 -27.59 23.00
CA VAL A 205 -14.59 -27.86 23.30
C VAL A 205 -14.99 -27.19 24.61
N LEU A 206 -14.18 -27.32 25.67
CA LEU A 206 -14.45 -26.64 26.94
C LEU A 206 -14.44 -25.12 26.79
N CYS A 207 -13.51 -24.55 26.03
CA CYS A 207 -13.48 -23.11 25.75
C CYS A 207 -14.76 -22.64 25.04
N ASN A 208 -15.31 -23.41 24.10
CA ASN A 208 -16.59 -23.11 23.46
C ASN A 208 -17.80 -23.20 24.40
N VAL A 209 -17.72 -24.07 25.43
CA VAL A 209 -18.75 -24.16 26.47
C VAL A 209 -18.67 -22.96 27.40
N ILE A 210 -17.47 -22.54 27.78
CA ILE A 210 -17.22 -21.38 28.68
C ILE A 210 -17.53 -20.06 27.97
N VAL A 211 -17.14 -19.92 26.70
CA VAL A 211 -17.34 -18.73 25.86
C VAL A 211 -17.97 -19.18 24.54
N LYS A 212 -19.29 -19.02 24.43
CA LYS A 212 -20.05 -19.42 23.24
C LYS A 212 -19.86 -18.39 22.13
N PRO A 213 -19.21 -18.72 20.99
CA PRO A 213 -18.94 -17.72 19.95
C PRO A 213 -20.21 -17.11 19.32
N ARG A 214 -21.31 -17.87 19.29
CA ARG A 214 -22.59 -17.41 18.73
C ARG A 214 -23.22 -16.22 19.45
N ASP A 215 -22.88 -16.04 20.72
CA ASP A 215 -23.43 -14.94 21.52
C ASP A 215 -22.73 -13.60 21.19
N TYR A 216 -21.64 -13.64 20.42
CA TYR A 216 -20.78 -12.49 20.11
C TYR A 216 -20.69 -12.17 18.62
N ILE A 217 -20.97 -13.13 17.74
CA ILE A 217 -20.72 -13.02 16.30
C ILE A 217 -22.05 -12.91 15.55
N ASP A 218 -22.21 -11.80 14.81
CA ASP A 218 -23.27 -11.67 13.82
C ASP A 218 -22.88 -12.41 12.53
N TYR A 219 -23.37 -13.64 12.40
CA TYR A 219 -23.09 -14.45 11.23
C TYR A 219 -23.86 -13.99 9.98
N GLU A 220 -24.99 -13.31 10.14
CA GLU A 220 -25.74 -12.81 8.97
C GLU A 220 -24.93 -11.68 8.32
N ASP A 221 -24.45 -10.73 9.14
CA ASP A 221 -23.61 -9.63 8.67
C ASP A 221 -22.29 -10.11 8.07
N LEU A 222 -21.63 -11.06 8.76
CA LEU A 222 -20.38 -11.66 8.29
C LEU A 222 -20.55 -12.36 6.93
N ASN A 223 -21.60 -13.16 6.78
CA ASN A 223 -21.84 -13.89 5.53
C ASN A 223 -22.18 -12.92 4.39
N ALA A 224 -23.01 -11.90 4.64
CA ALA A 224 -23.35 -10.89 3.64
C ALA A 224 -22.12 -10.12 3.14
N ALA A 225 -21.28 -9.62 4.05
CA ALA A 225 -20.05 -8.90 3.69
C ALA A 225 -19.04 -9.80 2.94
N ARG A 226 -18.93 -11.08 3.33
CA ARG A 226 -18.06 -12.04 2.65
C ARG A 226 -18.57 -12.37 1.24
N ASP A 227 -19.86 -12.56 1.07
CA ASP A 227 -20.46 -12.90 -0.22
C ASP A 227 -20.35 -11.73 -1.20
N GLU A 228 -20.49 -10.48 -0.72
CA GLU A 228 -20.19 -9.27 -1.49
C GLU A 228 -18.73 -9.24 -1.97
N PHE A 229 -17.78 -9.48 -1.06
CA PHE A 229 -16.36 -9.52 -1.42
C PHE A 229 -16.04 -10.61 -2.44
N ASN A 230 -16.57 -11.82 -2.24
CA ASN A 230 -16.37 -12.95 -3.16
C ASN A 230 -16.97 -12.68 -4.54
N ALA A 231 -18.12 -12.00 -4.62
CA ALA A 231 -18.72 -11.63 -5.90
C ALA A 231 -17.82 -10.67 -6.69
N ILE A 232 -17.16 -9.72 -6.00
CA ILE A 232 -16.20 -8.81 -6.63
C ILE A 232 -14.95 -9.58 -7.09
N GLU A 233 -14.40 -10.48 -6.27
CA GLU A 233 -13.27 -11.36 -6.65
C GLU A 233 -13.60 -12.24 -7.86
N GLU A 234 -14.79 -12.84 -7.91
CA GLU A 234 -15.22 -13.67 -9.03
C GLU A 234 -15.42 -12.86 -10.30
N ALA A 235 -16.01 -11.67 -10.21
CA ALA A 235 -16.22 -10.77 -11.36
C ALA A 235 -14.90 -10.22 -11.95
N THR A 236 -13.83 -10.17 -11.15
CA THR A 236 -12.52 -9.61 -11.54
C THR A 236 -11.45 -10.67 -11.76
N LYS A 237 -11.80 -11.95 -11.63
CA LYS A 237 -10.87 -13.08 -11.80
C LYS A 237 -10.42 -13.18 -13.25
N GLY A 238 -9.16 -12.83 -13.51
CA GLY A 238 -8.58 -12.99 -14.83
C GLY A 238 -8.52 -14.46 -15.26
N ASP A 239 -8.65 -14.72 -16.57
CA ASP A 239 -8.63 -16.06 -17.18
C ASP A 239 -7.28 -16.81 -17.09
N ARG A 240 -6.31 -16.24 -16.37
CA ARG A 240 -4.94 -16.74 -16.35
C ARG A 240 -4.77 -17.88 -15.36
N LYS A 241 -4.43 -19.06 -15.88
CA LYS A 241 -4.20 -20.26 -15.06
C LYS A 241 -2.85 -20.19 -14.34
N TRP A 242 -2.81 -20.70 -13.12
CA TRP A 242 -1.66 -20.67 -12.20
C TRP A 242 -0.34 -21.27 -12.74
N TYR A 243 -0.41 -22.12 -13.76
CA TYR A 243 0.76 -22.77 -14.37
C TYR A 243 1.33 -22.03 -15.60
N GLN A 244 0.67 -20.99 -16.09
CA GLN A 244 1.16 -20.23 -17.25
C GLN A 244 2.31 -19.32 -16.81
N PRO A 245 3.50 -19.42 -17.42
CA PRO A 245 4.64 -18.59 -17.04
C PRO A 245 4.34 -17.11 -17.30
N ASP A 246 4.71 -16.26 -16.35
CA ASP A 246 4.53 -14.82 -16.46
C ASP A 246 5.71 -14.15 -17.18
N PRO A 247 5.55 -13.72 -18.46
CA PRO A 247 6.63 -13.05 -19.18
C PRO A 247 7.02 -11.74 -18.49
N LEU A 248 6.08 -11.08 -17.81
CA LEU A 248 6.34 -9.88 -17.03
C LEU A 248 7.21 -10.20 -15.82
N ALA A 249 6.90 -11.23 -15.03
CA ALA A 249 7.76 -11.67 -13.94
C ALA A 249 9.18 -12.05 -14.39
N ARG A 250 9.34 -12.62 -15.60
CA ARG A 250 10.68 -12.91 -16.16
C ARG A 250 11.43 -11.63 -16.50
N ARG A 251 10.78 -10.67 -17.18
CA ARG A 251 11.34 -9.35 -17.50
C ARG A 251 11.72 -8.59 -16.23
N ALA A 252 10.81 -8.48 -15.26
CA ALA A 252 11.06 -7.81 -13.99
C ALA A 252 12.25 -8.42 -13.23
N LYS A 253 12.40 -9.75 -13.25
CA LYS A 253 13.57 -10.43 -12.68
C LYS A 253 14.88 -10.07 -13.41
N ALA A 254 14.84 -9.95 -14.73
CA ALA A 254 16.00 -9.58 -15.53
C ALA A 254 16.41 -8.12 -15.29
N ASP A 255 15.42 -7.22 -15.26
CA ASP A 255 15.61 -5.79 -15.04
C ASP A 255 16.10 -5.50 -13.62
N TYR A 256 15.54 -6.17 -12.60
CA TYR A 256 16.05 -6.13 -11.23
C TYR A 256 17.53 -6.49 -11.16
N LYS A 257 17.94 -7.58 -11.83
CA LYS A 257 19.36 -7.96 -11.90
C LYS A 257 20.20 -6.95 -12.68
N ARG A 258 19.66 -6.37 -13.76
CA ARG A 258 20.36 -5.35 -14.57
C ARG A 258 20.61 -4.09 -13.74
N PHE A 259 19.66 -3.69 -12.89
CA PHE A 259 19.79 -2.51 -12.04
C PHE A 259 20.96 -2.66 -11.05
N PHE A 260 21.07 -3.79 -10.36
CA PHE A 260 22.15 -4.04 -9.39
C PHE A 260 23.51 -4.37 -10.01
N LYS A 261 23.61 -4.54 -11.33
CA LYS A 261 24.89 -4.76 -12.02
C LYS A 261 25.63 -3.46 -12.35
N VAL A 262 24.96 -2.32 -12.28
CA VAL A 262 25.57 -1.02 -12.56
C VAL A 262 25.97 -0.39 -11.24
N ASP A 263 27.26 -0.18 -11.02
CA ASP A 263 27.75 0.52 -9.83
C ASP A 263 27.76 2.04 -10.06
N GLY A 264 27.76 2.83 -8.98
CA GLY A 264 27.95 4.29 -9.06
C GLY A 264 26.82 5.05 -9.75
N LYS A 265 25.55 4.72 -9.47
CA LYS A 265 24.42 5.45 -10.05
C LYS A 265 24.33 6.84 -9.43
N HIS A 266 24.33 7.87 -10.26
CA HIS A 266 24.15 9.24 -9.79
C HIS A 266 22.67 9.62 -9.66
N LEU A 267 21.84 9.20 -10.62
CA LEU A 267 20.45 9.63 -10.70
C LEU A 267 19.51 8.47 -11.00
N VAL A 268 18.48 8.33 -10.16
CA VAL A 268 17.37 7.41 -10.36
C VAL A 268 16.06 8.19 -10.35
N PHE A 269 15.23 7.99 -11.37
CA PHE A 269 13.81 8.36 -11.33
C PHE A 269 12.97 7.12 -11.04
N TYR A 270 11.91 7.27 -10.25
CA TYR A 270 10.86 6.27 -10.13
C TYR A 270 9.52 6.85 -10.57
N SER A 271 8.83 6.13 -11.47
CA SER A 271 7.50 6.44 -11.96
C SER A 271 6.58 5.24 -11.78
N GLU A 272 5.36 5.48 -11.29
CA GLU A 272 4.40 4.40 -11.06
C GLU A 272 3.81 3.84 -12.36
N SER A 273 3.63 4.70 -13.38
CA SER A 273 3.15 4.28 -14.70
C SER A 273 3.57 5.23 -15.82
N SER A 274 3.29 4.86 -17.08
CA SER A 274 3.57 5.70 -18.25
C SER A 274 2.96 7.11 -18.15
N GLY A 275 1.80 7.25 -17.48
CA GLY A 275 1.09 8.51 -17.35
C GLY A 275 1.82 9.54 -16.48
N PHE A 276 2.67 9.11 -15.56
CA PHE A 276 3.43 10.00 -14.66
C PHE A 276 4.70 10.54 -15.30
N TYR A 277 5.18 9.95 -16.40
CA TYR A 277 6.36 10.44 -17.12
C TYR A 277 6.25 11.93 -17.48
N LYS A 278 5.03 12.42 -17.76
CA LYS A 278 4.78 13.83 -18.09
C LYS A 278 5.28 14.81 -17.03
N TYR A 279 5.27 14.44 -15.76
CA TYR A 279 5.75 15.29 -14.66
C TYR A 279 7.27 15.35 -14.58
N PHE A 280 7.97 14.27 -14.97
CA PHE A 280 9.44 14.22 -14.97
C PHE A 280 10.05 14.71 -16.29
N ARG A 281 9.22 14.82 -17.35
CA ARG A 281 9.66 15.01 -18.73
C ARG A 281 10.58 16.22 -18.89
N GLY A 282 10.21 17.39 -18.40
CA GLY A 282 11.02 18.61 -18.48
C GLY A 282 12.40 18.45 -17.86
N ALA A 283 12.47 17.94 -16.64
CA ALA A 283 13.73 17.70 -15.94
C ALA A 283 14.62 16.70 -16.69
N ILE A 284 14.04 15.58 -17.15
CA ILE A 284 14.75 14.54 -17.89
C ILE A 284 15.30 15.09 -19.21
N GLU A 285 14.46 15.76 -20.02
CA GLU A 285 14.87 16.34 -21.30
C GLU A 285 15.97 17.41 -21.10
N TRP A 286 15.82 18.28 -20.10
CA TRP A 286 16.83 19.29 -19.79
C TRP A 286 18.16 18.67 -19.37
N LEU A 287 18.15 17.66 -18.48
CA LEU A 287 19.36 16.97 -18.02
C LEU A 287 20.08 16.26 -19.17
N LEU A 288 19.34 15.60 -20.07
CA LEU A 288 19.92 14.95 -21.23
C LEU A 288 20.57 15.96 -22.18
N ASN A 289 19.99 17.16 -22.33
CA ASN A 289 20.51 18.19 -23.22
C ASN A 289 21.69 18.97 -22.62
N ASN A 290 21.77 19.08 -21.28
CA ASN A 290 22.70 19.99 -20.60
C ASN A 290 23.74 19.29 -19.69
N SER A 291 23.72 17.95 -19.63
CA SER A 291 24.69 17.17 -18.84
C SER A 291 25.04 15.85 -19.53
N ASP A 292 26.01 15.13 -18.99
CA ASP A 292 26.38 13.76 -19.38
C ASP A 292 25.80 12.69 -18.43
N VAL A 293 24.91 13.09 -17.52
CA VAL A 293 24.31 12.20 -16.50
C VAL A 293 23.58 11.03 -17.17
N ARG A 294 23.80 9.83 -16.62
CA ARG A 294 23.04 8.62 -16.96
C ARG A 294 21.83 8.51 -16.05
N ILE A 295 20.65 8.47 -16.65
CA ILE A 295 19.37 8.47 -15.95
C ILE A 295 18.86 7.04 -15.83
N HIS A 296 18.81 6.51 -14.61
CA HIS A 296 18.21 5.21 -14.35
C HIS A 296 16.72 5.40 -14.06
N TYR A 297 15.85 4.92 -14.95
CA TYR A 297 14.40 5.12 -14.82
C TYR A 297 13.70 3.83 -14.40
N LEU A 298 13.13 3.80 -13.21
CA LEU A 298 12.37 2.68 -12.67
C LEU A 298 10.89 2.89 -12.96
N THR A 299 10.21 1.86 -13.47
CA THR A 299 8.76 1.90 -13.71
C THR A 299 8.06 0.62 -13.30
N SER A 300 6.85 0.77 -12.76
CA SER A 300 5.95 -0.34 -12.46
C SER A 300 5.02 -0.69 -13.62
N ASP A 301 5.11 0.03 -14.75
CA ASP A 301 4.34 -0.22 -15.97
C ASP A 301 5.21 -0.95 -17.01
N PRO A 302 4.82 -2.16 -17.44
CA PRO A 302 5.60 -2.90 -18.44
C PRO A 302 5.58 -2.25 -19.83
N ASN A 303 4.61 -1.39 -20.11
CA ASN A 303 4.41 -0.73 -21.40
C ASN A 303 4.71 0.78 -21.33
N ASP A 304 5.46 1.22 -20.31
CA ASP A 304 5.83 2.62 -20.15
C ASP A 304 6.52 3.18 -21.40
N GLN A 305 6.07 4.36 -21.85
CA GLN A 305 6.61 5.06 -23.02
C GLN A 305 8.12 5.26 -22.97
N VAL A 306 8.71 5.31 -21.77
CA VAL A 306 10.15 5.43 -21.57
C VAL A 306 10.96 4.34 -22.30
N PHE A 307 10.40 3.14 -22.48
CA PHE A 307 11.09 2.05 -23.19
C PHE A 307 11.29 2.35 -24.68
N ASP A 308 10.38 3.12 -25.29
CA ASP A 308 10.51 3.55 -26.68
C ASP A 308 11.42 4.77 -26.82
N ILE A 309 11.39 5.68 -25.84
CA ILE A 309 12.30 6.84 -25.78
C ILE A 309 13.75 6.37 -25.64
N ALA A 310 14.01 5.40 -24.76
CA ALA A 310 15.34 4.83 -24.51
C ALA A 310 15.99 4.16 -25.74
N LYS A 311 15.21 3.80 -26.77
CA LYS A 311 15.76 3.30 -28.05
C LYS A 311 16.52 4.40 -28.80
N ARG A 312 16.20 5.66 -28.55
CA ARG A 312 16.78 6.84 -29.20
C ARG A 312 17.73 7.60 -28.26
N GLU A 313 17.50 7.51 -26.96
CA GLU A 313 18.36 8.11 -25.93
C GLU A 313 19.04 7.03 -25.06
N PRO A 314 20.30 6.66 -25.35
CA PRO A 314 20.99 5.58 -24.64
C PRO A 314 21.36 5.91 -23.19
N ARG A 315 21.35 7.18 -22.78
CA ARG A 315 21.60 7.57 -21.37
C ARG A 315 20.36 7.45 -20.50
N LEU A 316 19.18 7.32 -21.09
CA LEU A 316 17.94 7.00 -20.38
C LEU A 316 17.79 5.48 -20.31
N ILE A 317 17.99 4.91 -19.13
CA ILE A 317 18.09 3.46 -18.93
C ILE A 317 16.87 2.99 -18.15
N PRO A 318 15.82 2.47 -18.80
CA PRO A 318 14.60 2.08 -18.13
C PRO A 318 14.66 0.67 -17.54
N TYR A 319 13.91 0.43 -16.48
CA TYR A 319 13.78 -0.86 -15.79
C TYR A 319 12.32 -1.08 -15.38
N PHE A 320 11.75 -2.20 -15.81
CA PHE A 320 10.42 -2.62 -15.35
C PHE A 320 10.55 -3.46 -14.07
N LEU A 321 9.76 -3.13 -13.05
CA LEU A 321 9.71 -3.85 -11.78
C LEU A 321 8.25 -4.17 -11.41
N ASP A 322 7.99 -5.39 -10.97
CA ASP A 322 6.76 -5.67 -10.23
C ASP A 322 6.86 -5.16 -8.79
N GLN A 323 5.70 -4.99 -8.14
CA GLN A 323 5.59 -4.44 -6.78
C GLN A 323 6.50 -5.14 -5.77
N LYS A 324 6.63 -6.48 -5.81
CA LYS A 324 7.48 -7.21 -4.85
C LYS A 324 8.95 -6.86 -5.04
N ARG A 325 9.41 -6.79 -6.29
CA ARG A 325 10.79 -6.44 -6.62
C ARG A 325 11.09 -4.98 -6.34
N LEU A 326 10.15 -4.08 -6.63
CA LEU A 326 10.28 -2.65 -6.32
C LEU A 326 10.55 -2.43 -4.84
N ILE A 327 9.73 -2.99 -3.94
CA ILE A 327 9.91 -2.89 -2.48
C ILE A 327 11.34 -3.27 -2.08
N THR A 328 11.77 -4.47 -2.51
CA THR A 328 13.11 -4.96 -2.17
C THR A 328 14.24 -4.16 -2.81
N LEU A 329 13.99 -3.52 -3.95
CA LEU A 329 14.96 -2.68 -4.64
C LEU A 329 15.11 -1.35 -3.93
N MET A 330 14.01 -0.71 -3.52
CA MET A 330 14.02 0.56 -2.79
C MET A 330 14.76 0.42 -1.44
N MET A 331 14.51 -0.66 -0.70
CA MET A 331 15.26 -1.00 0.53
C MET A 331 16.77 -1.20 0.31
N LYS A 332 17.18 -1.52 -0.92
CA LYS A 332 18.58 -1.73 -1.33
C LYS A 332 19.04 -0.67 -2.32
N MET A 333 18.39 0.49 -2.37
CA MET A 333 18.74 1.52 -3.33
C MET A 333 20.18 1.98 -3.10
N ASP A 334 20.95 2.06 -4.17
CA ASP A 334 22.29 2.66 -4.19
C ASP A 334 22.36 3.63 -5.35
N ALA A 335 22.14 4.90 -5.04
CA ALA A 335 22.20 6.04 -5.94
C ALA A 335 22.55 7.32 -5.15
N ASP A 336 23.06 8.35 -5.82
CA ASP A 336 23.31 9.65 -5.17
C ASP A 336 22.02 10.44 -4.97
N VAL A 337 21.16 10.48 -6.00
CA VAL A 337 19.87 11.18 -6.02
C VAL A 337 18.77 10.25 -6.52
N VAL A 338 17.63 10.24 -5.82
CA VAL A 338 16.41 9.52 -6.21
C VAL A 338 15.26 10.52 -6.30
N VAL A 339 14.65 10.62 -7.49
CA VAL A 339 13.52 11.50 -7.77
C VAL A 339 12.26 10.67 -7.99
N THR A 340 11.16 11.05 -7.35
CA THR A 340 9.89 10.32 -7.41
C THR A 340 8.71 11.25 -7.13
N SER A 341 7.53 10.91 -7.61
CA SER A 341 6.25 11.56 -7.27
C SER A 341 5.43 10.74 -6.28
N LEU A 342 5.92 9.57 -5.88
CA LEU A 342 5.29 8.67 -4.90
C LEU A 342 5.24 9.33 -3.52
N GLY A 343 4.08 9.32 -2.85
CA GLY A 343 3.96 9.76 -1.47
C GLY A 343 4.51 8.77 -0.44
N ALA A 344 4.53 9.16 0.83
CA ALA A 344 4.67 8.30 2.00
C ALA A 344 5.93 7.41 2.02
N LEU A 345 7.05 7.92 1.50
CA LEU A 345 8.35 7.25 1.57
C LEU A 345 8.69 6.93 3.03
N ASP A 346 9.19 5.73 3.29
CA ASP A 346 9.54 5.20 4.62
C ASP A 346 8.40 5.05 5.63
N VAL A 347 7.15 5.37 5.27
CA VAL A 347 5.96 5.21 6.12
C VAL A 347 5.42 3.78 5.98
N TYR A 348 4.98 3.39 4.78
CA TYR A 348 4.38 2.09 4.51
C TYR A 348 5.41 1.07 3.98
N TYR A 349 5.20 0.49 2.79
CA TYR A 349 6.03 -0.59 2.27
C TYR A 349 7.24 -0.12 1.44
N ILE A 350 7.18 1.07 0.81
CA ILE A 350 8.34 1.66 0.15
C ILE A 350 9.21 2.33 1.21
N LYS A 351 10.41 1.80 1.41
CA LYS A 351 11.35 2.25 2.43
C LYS A 351 12.51 3.00 1.81
N ARG A 352 13.10 3.92 2.58
CA ARG A 352 14.43 4.46 2.25
C ARG A 352 15.44 3.33 2.25
N SER A 353 16.57 3.55 1.58
CA SER A 353 17.63 2.54 1.52
C SER A 353 18.13 2.16 2.92
N TYR A 354 18.28 0.86 3.14
CA TYR A 354 18.92 0.29 4.32
C TYR A 354 20.43 0.15 4.16
N ILE A 355 20.92 0.15 2.91
CA ILE A 355 22.35 -0.05 2.63
C ILE A 355 23.11 1.27 2.52
N ARG A 356 22.45 2.35 2.09
CA ARG A 356 23.08 3.65 1.86
C ARG A 356 22.19 4.75 2.44
N LYS A 357 22.73 5.54 3.37
CA LYS A 357 21.95 6.51 4.16
C LYS A 357 22.06 7.96 3.69
N ASP A 358 23.07 8.26 2.89
CA ASP A 358 23.38 9.59 2.37
C ASP A 358 22.69 9.90 1.03
N ILE A 359 21.71 9.11 0.59
CA ILE A 359 20.94 9.35 -0.64
C ILE A 359 20.07 10.59 -0.47
N GLU A 360 20.07 11.49 -1.47
CA GLU A 360 19.09 12.58 -1.54
C GLU A 360 17.80 12.06 -2.18
N TYR A 361 16.73 11.96 -1.39
CA TYR A 361 15.39 11.65 -1.91
C TYR A 361 14.62 12.93 -2.16
N ILE A 362 14.22 13.11 -3.41
CA ILE A 362 13.51 14.28 -3.92
C ILE A 362 12.09 13.88 -4.28
N TYR A 363 11.11 14.53 -3.67
CA TYR A 363 9.72 14.48 -4.10
C TYR A 363 9.50 15.54 -5.18
N MET A 364 9.07 15.12 -6.37
CA MET A 364 8.65 16.01 -7.46
C MET A 364 7.13 16.06 -7.50
N CYS A 365 6.57 17.24 -7.22
CA CYS A 365 5.12 17.44 -7.19
C CYS A 365 4.49 17.09 -8.55
N HIS A 366 3.44 16.28 -8.51
CA HIS A 366 2.65 15.88 -9.68
C HIS A 366 1.27 16.58 -9.72
N HIS A 367 1.10 17.60 -8.88
CA HIS A 367 -0.12 18.38 -8.74
C HIS A 367 0.21 19.79 -8.23
N MET A 368 -0.74 20.70 -8.42
CA MET A 368 -0.67 22.10 -8.00
C MET A 368 -1.51 22.40 -6.75
N THR A 369 -2.18 21.39 -6.19
CA THR A 369 -3.07 21.52 -5.01
C THR A 369 -2.31 21.60 -3.68
N SER A 370 -3.07 21.70 -2.60
CA SER A 370 -2.62 21.71 -1.22
C SER A 370 -1.95 20.39 -0.82
N MET A 371 -0.72 20.49 -0.31
CA MET A 371 0.07 19.36 0.19
C MET A 371 -0.53 18.81 1.50
N HIS A 372 -0.99 19.68 2.39
CA HIS A 372 -1.38 19.28 3.74
C HIS A 372 -2.83 18.78 3.87
N MET A 373 -3.70 19.05 2.89
CA MET A 373 -5.08 18.53 2.85
C MET A 373 -5.22 17.33 1.94
N THR A 374 -4.61 17.38 0.74
CA THR A 374 -4.77 16.34 -0.29
C THR A 374 -3.77 15.20 -0.16
N GLY A 375 -2.71 15.37 0.63
CA GLY A 375 -1.83 14.28 1.05
C GLY A 375 -2.17 13.76 2.46
N THR A 376 -1.65 12.58 2.82
CA THR A 376 -1.68 12.06 4.20
C THR A 376 -0.75 12.86 5.12
N LYS A 377 -0.96 12.77 6.43
CA LYS A 377 -0.17 13.52 7.43
C LYS A 377 1.34 13.32 7.29
N GLN A 378 1.77 12.10 6.98
CA GLN A 378 3.19 11.71 6.92
C GLN A 378 3.73 11.61 5.48
N GLU A 379 2.96 12.07 4.50
CA GLU A 379 3.23 11.82 3.08
C GLU A 379 4.61 12.29 2.63
N TYR A 380 5.02 13.47 3.11
CA TYR A 380 6.25 14.12 2.69
C TYR A 380 7.37 13.99 3.72
N ASP A 381 7.11 13.36 4.87
CA ASP A 381 7.96 13.48 6.05
C ASP A 381 9.36 12.97 5.82
N ASN A 382 9.53 11.83 5.15
CA ASN A 382 10.83 11.18 4.98
C ASN A 382 11.55 11.54 3.66
N TYR A 383 11.20 12.66 3.05
CA TYR A 383 11.94 13.24 1.93
C TYR A 383 13.00 14.24 2.42
N ASP A 384 14.08 14.39 1.64
CA ASP A 384 15.13 15.37 1.90
C ASP A 384 14.81 16.70 1.20
N THR A 385 14.28 16.62 -0.03
CA THR A 385 13.83 17.75 -0.85
C THR A 385 12.39 17.56 -1.30
N ILE A 386 11.60 18.64 -1.27
CA ILE A 386 10.28 18.74 -1.93
C ILE A 386 10.35 19.84 -3.00
N MET A 387 10.22 19.48 -4.27
CA MET A 387 10.21 20.45 -5.38
C MET A 387 8.85 21.13 -5.47
N CYS A 388 8.75 22.35 -4.92
CA CYS A 388 7.49 23.07 -4.86
C CYS A 388 7.16 23.74 -6.20
N VAL A 389 5.91 23.58 -6.63
CA VAL A 389 5.36 24.26 -7.80
C VAL A 389 5.20 25.76 -7.56
N GLY A 390 4.72 26.13 -6.37
CA GLY A 390 4.31 27.49 -6.06
C GLY A 390 4.53 27.89 -4.60
N PRO A 391 4.31 29.18 -4.26
CA PRO A 391 4.51 29.70 -2.92
C PRO A 391 3.64 29.02 -1.86
N HIS A 392 2.43 28.59 -2.23
CA HIS A 392 1.51 27.89 -1.33
C HIS A 392 2.09 26.57 -0.84
N GLN A 393 2.60 25.71 -1.74
CA GLN A 393 3.20 24.42 -1.33
C GLN A 393 4.40 24.64 -0.42
N LYS A 394 5.24 25.64 -0.71
CA LYS A 394 6.37 26.01 0.14
C LYS A 394 5.92 26.46 1.53
N ALA A 395 4.89 27.29 1.61
CA ALA A 395 4.33 27.74 2.88
C ALA A 395 3.72 26.58 3.68
N GLU A 396 2.96 25.71 3.02
CA GLU A 396 2.32 24.54 3.62
C GLU A 396 3.34 23.54 4.15
N ILE A 397 4.41 23.21 3.40
CA ILE A 397 5.48 22.33 3.88
C ILE A 397 6.14 22.91 5.14
N ARG A 398 6.41 24.23 5.16
CA ARG A 398 6.95 24.90 6.36
C ARG A 398 5.97 24.89 7.53
N GLY A 399 4.67 25.00 7.25
CA GLY A 399 3.61 24.84 8.24
C GLY A 399 3.56 23.43 8.81
N MET A 400 3.61 22.40 7.97
CA MET A 400 3.61 20.99 8.36
C MET A 400 4.84 20.64 9.21
N GLU A 401 6.03 21.07 8.83
CA GLU A 401 7.26 20.87 9.62
C GLU A 401 7.12 21.43 11.04
N LYS A 402 6.49 22.60 11.18
CA LYS A 402 6.24 23.24 12.47
C LYS A 402 5.15 22.52 13.27
N ALA A 403 4.02 22.19 12.63
CA ALA A 403 2.85 21.61 13.27
C ALA A 403 3.08 20.16 13.70
N TYR A 404 3.80 19.39 12.88
CA TYR A 404 4.04 17.96 13.10
C TYR A 404 5.44 17.65 13.65
N HIS A 405 6.25 18.68 13.90
CA HIS A 405 7.60 18.58 14.47
C HIS A 405 8.53 17.68 13.64
N THR A 406 8.48 17.80 12.31
CA THR A 406 9.32 17.00 11.40
C THR A 406 10.60 17.74 11.01
N HIS A 407 11.57 17.03 10.43
CA HIS A 407 12.82 17.67 10.03
C HIS A 407 12.60 18.65 8.89
N LYS A 408 13.46 19.67 8.86
CA LYS A 408 13.44 20.70 7.84
C LYS A 408 13.98 20.16 6.52
N LYS A 409 13.17 20.28 5.47
CA LYS A 409 13.45 19.83 4.10
C LYS A 409 13.95 20.98 3.25
N LYS A 410 14.69 20.67 2.19
CA LYS A 410 14.93 21.64 1.11
C LYS A 410 13.64 21.80 0.31
N VAL A 411 13.30 23.03 -0.04
CA VAL A 411 12.07 23.37 -0.77
C VAL A 411 12.40 24.35 -1.90
N PRO A 412 13.09 23.87 -2.96
CA PRO A 412 13.39 24.72 -4.11
C PRO A 412 12.11 25.21 -4.78
N GLU A 413 12.22 26.40 -5.36
CA GLU A 413 11.15 27.06 -6.12
C GLU A 413 11.29 26.59 -7.57
N ILE A 414 10.51 25.59 -7.98
CA ILE A 414 10.73 24.89 -9.25
C ILE A 414 9.74 25.31 -10.33
N GLY A 415 8.44 25.32 -10.05
CA GLY A 415 7.41 25.47 -11.08
C GLY A 415 6.82 24.15 -11.54
N TYR A 416 6.17 24.14 -12.71
CA TYR A 416 5.42 22.98 -13.18
C TYR A 416 5.47 22.82 -14.71
N ASP A 417 6.42 22.01 -15.19
CA ASP A 417 6.69 21.79 -16.62
C ASP A 417 5.46 21.33 -17.42
N LEU A 418 4.55 20.57 -16.80
CA LEU A 418 3.33 20.12 -17.47
C LEU A 418 2.47 21.33 -17.90
N LEU A 419 2.24 22.29 -16.99
CA LEU A 419 1.49 23.50 -17.29
C LEU A 419 2.19 24.34 -18.36
N ASP A 420 3.52 24.46 -18.29
CA ASP A 420 4.29 25.22 -19.29
C ASP A 420 4.09 24.65 -20.71
N ARG A 421 4.07 23.32 -20.84
CA ARG A 421 3.82 22.64 -22.12
C ARG A 421 2.38 22.77 -22.57
N GLU A 422 1.43 22.57 -21.66
CA GLU A 422 0.01 22.71 -21.97
C GLU A 422 -0.32 24.13 -22.43
N MET A 423 0.27 25.16 -21.82
CA MET A 423 0.18 26.55 -22.27
C MET A 423 0.76 26.74 -23.68
N ALA A 424 1.95 26.18 -23.95
CA ALA A 424 2.59 26.28 -25.25
C ALA A 424 1.85 25.50 -26.36
N ASP A 425 1.17 24.41 -26.01
CA ASP A 425 0.35 23.63 -26.94
C ASP A 425 -1.00 24.32 -27.18
N TYR A 426 -1.60 24.90 -26.14
CA TYR A 426 -2.81 25.72 -26.25
C TYR A 426 -2.59 26.94 -27.15
N GLU A 427 -1.47 27.66 -26.99
CA GLU A 427 -1.15 28.84 -27.82
C GLU A 427 -1.05 28.51 -29.33
N LYS A 428 -0.65 27.28 -29.68
CA LYS A 428 -0.54 26.82 -31.08
C LYS A 428 -1.87 26.34 -31.64
N MET A 429 -2.86 26.11 -30.79
CA MET A 429 -4.14 25.55 -31.17
C MET A 429 -5.03 26.62 -31.82
N PRO A 430 -5.83 26.28 -32.86
CA PRO A 430 -6.84 27.21 -33.36
C PRO A 430 -7.91 27.48 -32.29
N HIS A 431 -8.18 28.76 -32.02
CA HIS A 431 -9.19 29.20 -31.07
C HIS A 431 -10.47 29.66 -31.78
N GLU A 432 -11.16 28.73 -32.44
CA GLU A 432 -12.43 29.03 -33.09
C GLU A 432 -13.56 29.10 -32.05
N LYS A 433 -14.53 29.99 -32.28
CA LYS A 433 -15.74 30.01 -31.44
C LYS A 433 -16.63 28.86 -31.84
N HIS A 434 -16.94 27.99 -30.89
CA HIS A 434 -17.90 26.93 -31.10
C HIS A 434 -19.31 27.49 -31.29
N GLU A 435 -20.09 26.92 -32.21
CA GLU A 435 -21.52 27.24 -32.37
C GLU A 435 -22.32 26.86 -31.11
N ARG A 436 -21.88 25.78 -30.43
CA ARG A 436 -22.39 25.29 -29.15
C ARG A 436 -21.24 25.28 -28.14
N PRO A 437 -21.33 25.95 -26.99
CA PRO A 437 -20.27 25.91 -25.98
C PRO A 437 -19.99 24.48 -25.54
N ILE A 438 -18.70 24.14 -25.41
CA ILE A 438 -18.25 22.83 -24.95
C ILE A 438 -18.07 22.86 -23.44
N ILE A 439 -18.78 21.99 -22.72
CA ILE A 439 -18.71 21.86 -21.26
C ILE A 439 -18.00 20.55 -20.93
N LEU A 440 -16.86 20.63 -20.25
CA LEU A 440 -16.18 19.47 -19.71
C LEU A 440 -16.62 19.23 -18.27
N ILE A 441 -17.20 18.08 -17.97
CA ILE A 441 -17.46 17.62 -16.61
C ILE A 441 -16.35 16.66 -16.22
N ALA A 442 -15.40 17.10 -15.38
CA ALA A 442 -14.26 16.31 -14.94
C ALA A 442 -14.20 16.18 -13.41
N PRO A 443 -14.96 15.24 -12.82
CA PRO A 443 -15.04 15.07 -11.38
C PRO A 443 -13.84 14.32 -10.79
N SER A 444 -13.59 14.58 -9.51
CA SER A 444 -12.63 13.84 -8.68
C SER A 444 -13.05 12.38 -8.45
N TRP A 445 -12.20 11.62 -7.78
CA TRP A 445 -12.42 10.17 -7.54
C TRP A 445 -12.89 9.82 -6.13
N ASN A 446 -12.95 10.77 -5.19
CA ASN A 446 -13.37 10.46 -3.82
C ASN A 446 -14.84 10.01 -3.78
N THR A 447 -15.22 9.41 -2.65
CA THR A 447 -16.63 9.09 -2.38
C THR A 447 -17.46 10.36 -2.38
N ASP A 448 -18.70 10.23 -2.85
CA ASP A 448 -19.67 11.33 -2.91
C ASP A 448 -19.18 12.50 -3.78
N ASN A 449 -18.40 12.21 -4.83
CA ASN A 449 -18.10 13.17 -5.90
C ASN A 449 -19.34 13.41 -6.80
N ILE A 450 -19.23 14.31 -7.78
CA ILE A 450 -20.33 14.67 -8.69
C ILE A 450 -21.05 13.44 -9.29
N LEU A 451 -20.31 12.39 -9.67
CA LEU A 451 -20.88 11.17 -10.27
C LEU A 451 -21.78 10.40 -9.32
N ASP A 452 -21.48 10.45 -8.03
CA ASP A 452 -22.25 9.78 -6.98
C ASP A 452 -23.41 10.67 -6.47
N THR A 453 -23.27 12.00 -6.52
CA THR A 453 -24.20 12.91 -5.84
C THR A 453 -25.20 13.61 -6.73
N CYS A 454 -24.81 14.07 -7.93
CA CYS A 454 -25.64 15.02 -8.68
C CYS A 454 -25.46 15.00 -10.21
N ILE A 455 -24.74 14.02 -10.77
CA ILE A 455 -24.49 13.95 -12.22
C ILE A 455 -25.78 13.86 -13.04
N ASP A 456 -26.79 13.13 -12.57
CA ASP A 456 -28.04 12.98 -13.31
C ASP A 456 -28.81 14.31 -13.41
N ASP A 457 -28.91 15.02 -12.29
CA ASP A 457 -29.56 16.33 -12.23
C ASP A 457 -28.81 17.34 -13.09
N MET A 458 -27.47 17.30 -13.07
CA MET A 458 -26.62 18.16 -13.89
C MET A 458 -26.81 17.89 -15.39
N LEU A 459 -26.71 16.62 -15.82
CA LEU A 459 -26.88 16.25 -17.22
C LEU A 459 -28.31 16.57 -17.71
N SER A 460 -29.33 16.43 -16.85
CA SER A 460 -30.71 16.77 -17.21
C SER A 460 -30.93 18.25 -17.56
N ARG A 461 -30.06 19.15 -17.05
CA ARG A 461 -30.08 20.59 -17.30
C ARG A 461 -29.21 21.02 -18.47
N LEU A 462 -28.19 20.23 -18.81
CA LEU A 462 -27.25 20.57 -19.88
C LEU A 462 -27.65 19.96 -21.23
N LEU A 463 -28.16 18.73 -21.23
CA LEU A 463 -28.52 18.01 -22.46
C LEU A 463 -29.80 18.58 -23.07
N GLY A 464 -29.79 18.86 -24.38
CA GLY A 464 -30.90 19.52 -25.08
C GLY A 464 -30.97 21.05 -24.91
N HIS A 465 -30.05 21.65 -24.15
CA HIS A 465 -30.05 23.09 -23.84
C HIS A 465 -28.99 23.89 -24.63
N GLY A 466 -28.53 23.37 -25.77
CA GLY A 466 -27.62 24.08 -26.67
C GLY A 466 -26.13 23.87 -26.39
N TYR A 467 -25.76 23.08 -25.38
CA TYR A 467 -24.37 22.75 -25.05
C TYR A 467 -23.91 21.43 -25.68
N HIS A 468 -22.61 21.28 -25.88
CA HIS A 468 -21.97 19.97 -26.07
C HIS A 468 -21.27 19.58 -24.77
N VAL A 469 -21.63 18.45 -24.17
CA VAL A 469 -21.11 18.02 -22.87
C VAL A 469 -20.11 16.89 -23.06
N ILE A 470 -18.95 17.01 -22.43
CA ILE A 470 -17.93 15.95 -22.36
C ILE A 470 -17.86 15.49 -20.90
N LEU A 471 -18.20 14.23 -20.64
CA LEU A 471 -18.05 13.62 -19.32
C LEU A 471 -16.72 12.84 -19.25
N ARG A 472 -15.81 13.29 -18.40
CA ARG A 472 -14.46 12.74 -18.24
C ARG A 472 -14.13 12.47 -16.77
N PRO A 473 -14.57 11.34 -16.19
CA PRO A 473 -14.34 11.01 -14.79
C PRO A 473 -12.86 10.81 -14.47
N HIS A 474 -12.37 11.02 -13.26
CA HIS A 474 -10.98 10.68 -12.93
C HIS A 474 -10.68 9.16 -13.16
N PRO A 475 -9.48 8.76 -13.68
CA PRO A 475 -9.15 7.35 -13.95
C PRO A 475 -9.33 6.42 -12.76
N GLU A 476 -8.93 6.91 -11.59
CA GLU A 476 -9.06 6.15 -10.35
C GLU A 476 -10.52 5.89 -9.97
N TYR A 477 -11.48 6.75 -10.36
CA TYR A 477 -12.90 6.47 -10.19
C TYR A 477 -13.37 5.32 -11.09
N VAL A 478 -13.01 5.35 -12.38
CA VAL A 478 -13.35 4.30 -13.35
C VAL A 478 -12.79 2.94 -12.91
N LYS A 479 -11.58 2.95 -12.34
CA LYS A 479 -10.93 1.76 -11.79
C LYS A 479 -11.59 1.25 -10.51
N ARG A 480 -11.82 2.12 -9.51
CA ARG A 480 -12.36 1.75 -8.18
C ARG A 480 -13.85 1.41 -8.21
N TYR A 481 -14.62 2.13 -9.01
CA TYR A 481 -16.09 2.07 -9.03
C TYR A 481 -16.63 1.60 -10.37
N ARG A 482 -15.92 0.68 -11.03
CA ARG A 482 -16.25 0.18 -12.37
C ARG A 482 -17.73 -0.19 -12.58
N PRO A 483 -18.41 -0.92 -11.67
CA PRO A 483 -19.82 -1.25 -11.86
C PRO A 483 -20.73 -0.01 -11.86
N ARG A 484 -20.44 0.99 -11.01
CA ARG A 484 -21.19 2.26 -10.99
C ARG A 484 -20.97 3.04 -12.28
N TRP A 485 -19.72 3.10 -12.74
CA TRP A 485 -19.35 3.73 -13.99
C TRP A 485 -20.05 3.09 -15.19
N GLU A 486 -20.01 1.77 -15.32
CA GLU A 486 -20.67 1.04 -16.41
C GLU A 486 -22.19 1.25 -16.40
N ALA A 487 -22.82 1.27 -15.21
CA ALA A 487 -24.25 1.57 -15.08
C ALA A 487 -24.61 2.99 -15.51
N LEU A 488 -23.74 3.98 -15.25
CA LEU A 488 -23.92 5.35 -15.70
C LEU A 488 -23.78 5.44 -17.24
N VAL A 489 -22.75 4.83 -17.81
CA VAL A 489 -22.53 4.80 -19.26
C VAL A 489 -23.72 4.17 -19.98
N GLU A 490 -24.23 3.04 -19.48
CA GLU A 490 -25.39 2.38 -20.05
C GLU A 490 -26.64 3.26 -20.01
N ARG A 491 -26.85 4.00 -18.91
CA ARG A 491 -28.00 4.90 -18.72
C ARG A 491 -28.05 6.01 -19.77
N TYR A 492 -26.88 6.53 -20.16
CA TYR A 492 -26.72 7.61 -21.13
C TYR A 492 -26.34 7.14 -22.54
N SER A 493 -26.31 5.83 -22.78
CA SER A 493 -25.93 5.23 -24.07
C SER A 493 -26.78 5.65 -25.27
N LYS A 494 -27.99 6.16 -25.03
CA LYS A 494 -28.94 6.61 -26.07
C LYS A 494 -28.87 8.10 -26.37
N VAL A 495 -28.09 8.87 -25.61
CA VAL A 495 -27.89 10.30 -25.89
C VAL A 495 -27.03 10.45 -27.13
N SER A 496 -27.34 11.44 -27.98
CA SER A 496 -26.58 11.67 -29.21
C SER A 496 -25.12 12.03 -28.86
N PRO A 497 -24.12 11.49 -29.59
CA PRO A 497 -22.74 11.93 -29.47
C PRO A 497 -22.56 13.44 -29.72
N ASP A 498 -23.46 14.08 -30.46
CA ASP A 498 -23.43 15.54 -30.68
C ASP A 498 -23.79 16.34 -29.40
N GLU A 499 -24.39 15.69 -28.40
CA GLU A 499 -24.78 16.31 -27.12
C GLU A 499 -23.94 15.82 -25.94
N LEU A 500 -23.59 14.54 -25.91
CA LEU A 500 -22.80 13.93 -24.83
C LEU A 500 -21.70 13.04 -25.38
N THR A 501 -20.46 13.41 -25.11
CA THR A 501 -19.27 12.59 -25.31
C THR A 501 -18.81 12.03 -23.97
N ILE A 502 -18.56 10.73 -23.90
CA ILE A 502 -18.01 10.08 -22.70
C ILE A 502 -16.57 9.67 -22.97
N GLU A 503 -15.62 10.24 -22.22
CA GLU A 503 -14.19 9.98 -22.36
C GLU A 503 -13.66 9.21 -21.15
N ALA A 504 -13.29 7.94 -21.37
CA ALA A 504 -12.65 7.09 -20.35
C ALA A 504 -11.13 6.93 -20.55
N ASP A 505 -10.55 7.56 -21.58
CA ASP A 505 -9.10 7.58 -21.81
C ASP A 505 -8.51 8.90 -21.32
N PHE A 506 -7.48 8.81 -20.48
CA PHE A 506 -6.89 9.93 -19.75
C PHE A 506 -5.56 10.40 -20.31
N SER A 507 -5.09 9.76 -21.39
CA SER A 507 -3.78 10.03 -21.97
C SER A 507 -3.75 11.32 -22.81
N GLY A 508 -4.88 11.73 -23.39
CA GLY A 508 -5.00 12.94 -24.20
C GLY A 508 -5.49 14.16 -23.42
N HIS A 509 -5.05 15.37 -23.80
CA HIS A 509 -5.50 16.64 -23.23
C HIS A 509 -6.39 17.48 -24.18
N GLY A 510 -6.72 16.95 -25.36
CA GLY A 510 -7.49 17.69 -26.38
C GLY A 510 -8.81 18.25 -25.86
N SER A 511 -9.64 17.41 -25.23
CA SER A 511 -10.93 17.84 -24.66
C SER A 511 -10.80 18.88 -23.55
N ILE A 512 -9.70 18.86 -22.78
CA ILE A 512 -9.41 19.88 -21.76
C ILE A 512 -9.15 21.23 -22.43
N LEU A 513 -8.31 21.26 -23.46
CA LEU A 513 -7.94 22.49 -24.16
C LEU A 513 -9.06 23.06 -25.04
N GLU A 514 -9.90 22.20 -25.60
CA GLU A 514 -11.04 22.57 -26.46
C GLU A 514 -12.21 23.17 -25.66
N SER A 515 -12.40 22.76 -24.41
CA SER A 515 -13.59 23.12 -23.65
C SER A 515 -13.68 24.61 -23.30
N ASP A 516 -14.90 25.13 -23.23
CA ASP A 516 -15.20 26.52 -22.90
C ASP A 516 -15.39 26.75 -21.40
N VAL A 517 -15.94 25.75 -20.71
CA VAL A 517 -16.11 25.74 -19.25
C VAL A 517 -15.79 24.34 -18.74
N LEU A 518 -15.04 24.29 -17.64
CA LEU A 518 -14.84 23.07 -16.86
C LEU A 518 -15.82 23.07 -15.67
N ILE A 519 -16.58 22.00 -15.50
CA ILE A 519 -17.32 21.68 -14.28
C ILE A 519 -16.57 20.59 -13.54
N THR A 520 -16.25 20.85 -12.28
CA THR A 520 -15.53 19.88 -11.43
C THR A 520 -15.92 20.07 -9.97
N ASP A 521 -15.40 19.22 -9.10
CA ASP A 521 -15.55 19.34 -7.66
C ASP A 521 -14.19 19.59 -6.98
N TRP A 522 -13.55 18.59 -6.40
CA TRP A 522 -12.27 18.69 -5.66
C TRP A 522 -11.13 18.06 -6.46
N SER A 523 -11.15 18.26 -7.78
CA SER A 523 -10.16 17.73 -8.71
C SER A 523 -9.08 18.74 -9.03
N THR A 524 -7.84 18.26 -9.14
CA THR A 524 -6.65 19.04 -9.53
C THR A 524 -6.68 19.51 -10.98
N ILE A 525 -7.67 19.06 -11.75
CA ILE A 525 -7.84 19.43 -13.16
C ILE A 525 -8.27 20.89 -13.32
N ALA A 526 -8.83 21.50 -12.26
CA ALA A 526 -9.26 22.89 -12.27
C ALA A 526 -8.10 23.86 -12.52
N GLU A 527 -6.96 23.60 -11.85
CA GLU A 527 -5.74 24.38 -12.03
C GLU A 527 -5.15 24.16 -13.43
N GLU A 528 -5.05 22.91 -13.89
CA GLU A 528 -4.55 22.59 -15.23
C GLU A 528 -5.39 23.28 -16.32
N PHE A 529 -6.72 23.16 -16.26
CA PHE A 529 -7.63 23.81 -17.21
C PHE A 529 -7.55 25.33 -17.15
N SER A 530 -7.74 25.91 -15.96
CA SER A 530 -7.89 27.37 -15.84
C SER A 530 -6.56 28.08 -16.09
N PHE A 531 -5.44 27.56 -15.58
CA PHE A 531 -4.14 28.22 -15.79
C PHE A 531 -3.61 28.04 -17.21
N THR A 532 -3.97 26.96 -17.89
CA THR A 532 -3.60 26.76 -19.30
C THR A 532 -4.44 27.64 -20.22
N THR A 533 -5.76 27.52 -20.13
CA THR A 533 -6.69 28.12 -21.10
C THR A 533 -7.10 29.55 -20.75
N LEU A 534 -6.89 29.95 -19.49
CA LEU A 534 -7.39 31.19 -18.90
C LEU A 534 -8.92 31.31 -18.96
N LYS A 535 -9.61 30.17 -19.01
CA LYS A 535 -11.07 30.05 -18.93
C LYS A 535 -11.50 29.65 -17.50
N PRO A 536 -12.68 30.07 -17.04
CA PRO A 536 -13.12 29.80 -15.67
C PRO A 536 -13.57 28.35 -15.47
N SER A 537 -13.44 27.88 -14.23
CA SER A 537 -14.01 26.62 -13.77
C SER A 537 -15.26 26.85 -12.93
N LEU A 538 -16.28 26.00 -13.10
CA LEU A 538 -17.42 25.87 -12.22
C LEU A 538 -17.18 24.72 -11.25
N PHE A 539 -17.24 25.03 -9.96
CA PHE A 539 -16.97 24.12 -8.88
C PHE A 539 -18.28 23.68 -8.24
N ILE A 540 -18.49 22.38 -8.08
CA ILE A 540 -19.61 21.84 -7.32
C ILE A 540 -19.13 21.50 -5.92
N ASP A 541 -19.80 22.05 -4.91
CA ASP A 541 -19.43 21.90 -3.50
C ASP A 541 -19.97 20.57 -2.94
N THR A 542 -19.52 19.46 -3.54
CA THR A 542 -19.66 18.11 -2.98
C THR A 542 -18.82 17.99 -1.69
N PRO A 543 -19.00 16.92 -0.89
CA PRO A 543 -18.15 16.67 0.26
C PRO A 543 -16.65 16.79 -0.06
N MET A 544 -15.93 17.56 0.77
CA MET A 544 -14.54 17.89 0.53
C MET A 544 -13.65 16.64 0.45
N LYS A 545 -12.75 16.62 -0.53
CA LYS A 545 -11.70 15.60 -0.62
C LYS A 545 -10.61 15.86 0.41
N VAL A 546 -10.86 15.42 1.64
CA VAL A 546 -9.90 15.52 2.77
C VAL A 546 -9.19 14.18 2.95
N ILE A 547 -7.90 14.14 2.65
CA ILE A 547 -7.06 12.94 2.88
C ILE A 547 -6.42 13.01 4.27
N ASN A 548 -5.95 14.19 4.69
CA ASN A 548 -5.44 14.42 6.04
C ASN A 548 -6.51 15.08 6.92
N PRO A 549 -7.12 14.37 7.89
CA PRO A 549 -8.10 14.95 8.80
C PRO A 549 -7.50 16.01 9.74
N ASP A 550 -6.17 16.02 9.93
CA ASP A 550 -5.44 16.96 10.79
C ASP A 550 -4.93 18.20 10.03
N TYR A 551 -5.41 18.46 8.81
CA TYR A 551 -4.88 19.55 7.97
C TYR A 551 -5.00 20.93 8.65
N GLU A 552 -6.06 21.18 9.44
CA GLU A 552 -6.24 22.44 10.15
C GLU A 552 -5.12 22.76 11.16
N GLN A 553 -4.41 21.74 11.66
CA GLN A 553 -3.29 21.92 12.61
C GLN A 553 -2.12 22.70 11.98
N VAL A 554 -2.01 22.71 10.65
CA VAL A 554 -0.98 23.46 9.90
C VAL A 554 -1.20 24.97 10.02
N GLY A 555 -2.44 25.40 10.28
CA GLY A 555 -2.79 26.82 10.44
C GLY A 555 -2.74 27.63 9.14
N ILE A 556 -2.79 26.96 7.99
CA ILE A 556 -2.86 27.56 6.65
C ILE A 556 -4.13 27.02 6.00
N THR A 557 -4.95 27.90 5.40
CA THR A 557 -6.13 27.43 4.64
C THR A 557 -5.66 26.78 3.33
N PRO A 558 -6.08 25.54 3.02
CA PRO A 558 -5.73 24.86 1.78
C PRO A 558 -5.99 25.68 0.52
N THR A 559 -5.07 25.59 -0.44
CA THR A 559 -5.24 26.18 -1.78
C THR A 559 -6.52 25.70 -2.45
N ASP A 560 -6.88 24.42 -2.32
CA ASP A 560 -8.08 23.82 -2.91
C ASP A 560 -9.37 24.49 -2.43
N ILE A 561 -9.35 25.15 -1.26
CA ILE A 561 -10.48 25.93 -0.74
C ILE A 561 -10.40 27.38 -1.25
N THR A 562 -9.22 27.99 -1.13
CA THR A 562 -9.06 29.43 -1.42
C THR A 562 -9.08 29.76 -2.91
N LEU A 563 -8.66 28.85 -3.78
CA LEU A 563 -8.48 29.11 -5.21
C LEU A 563 -9.79 29.05 -6.01
N ARG A 564 -10.77 28.25 -5.58
CA ARG A 564 -12.02 27.96 -6.34
C ARG A 564 -12.70 29.22 -6.87
N ASN A 565 -13.08 30.12 -5.96
CA ASN A 565 -13.78 31.37 -6.31
C ASN A 565 -12.84 32.48 -6.83
N GLN A 566 -11.54 32.20 -6.97
CA GLN A 566 -10.58 33.08 -7.63
C GLN A 566 -10.49 32.79 -9.13
N ILE A 567 -10.47 31.51 -9.50
CA ILE A 567 -10.39 31.06 -10.90
C ILE A 567 -11.75 30.62 -11.47
N GLY A 568 -12.82 30.82 -10.72
CA GLY A 568 -14.13 30.25 -11.04
C GLY A 568 -15.25 30.65 -10.09
N HIS A 569 -16.30 29.85 -10.08
CA HIS A 569 -17.48 30.01 -9.23
C HIS A 569 -17.86 28.68 -8.57
N SER A 570 -18.34 28.70 -7.33
CA SER A 570 -18.82 27.51 -6.60
C SER A 570 -20.36 27.48 -6.56
N LEU A 571 -20.95 26.30 -6.74
CA LEU A 571 -22.38 26.02 -6.54
C LEU A 571 -22.59 24.84 -5.59
N ASP A 572 -23.55 24.97 -4.67
CA ASP A 572 -24.04 23.84 -3.88
C ASP A 572 -24.86 22.91 -4.80
N PRO A 573 -24.77 21.58 -4.64
CA PRO A 573 -25.61 20.63 -5.38
C PRO A 573 -27.13 20.93 -5.34
N LYS A 574 -27.62 21.61 -4.29
CA LYS A 574 -29.02 22.02 -4.17
C LYS A 574 -29.40 23.18 -5.09
N ASP A 575 -28.44 24.00 -5.47
CA ASP A 575 -28.62 25.23 -6.24
C ASP A 575 -28.32 25.03 -7.73
N LEU A 576 -28.24 23.77 -8.19
CA LEU A 576 -28.02 23.43 -9.60
C LEU A 576 -29.10 24.00 -10.55
N SER A 577 -30.20 24.58 -10.07
CA SER A 577 -31.14 25.34 -10.90
C SER A 577 -30.56 26.63 -11.50
N GLU A 578 -29.43 27.10 -10.96
CA GLU A 578 -28.71 28.28 -11.46
C GLU A 578 -27.61 27.90 -12.47
N LEU A 579 -27.42 26.60 -12.71
CA LEU A 579 -26.31 26.05 -13.49
C LEU A 579 -26.18 26.68 -14.88
N GLU A 580 -27.26 26.73 -15.66
CA GLU A 580 -27.23 27.25 -17.02
C GLU A 580 -26.87 28.74 -17.03
N GLY A 581 -27.44 29.52 -16.11
CA GLY A 581 -27.19 30.97 -16.00
C GLY A 581 -25.74 31.29 -15.62
N VAL A 582 -25.12 30.48 -14.75
CA VAL A 582 -23.71 30.63 -14.38
C VAL A 582 -22.78 30.29 -15.56
N ILE A 583 -23.09 29.23 -16.31
CA ILE A 583 -22.30 28.85 -17.49
C ILE A 583 -22.39 29.93 -18.57
N ASP A 584 -23.60 30.42 -18.86
CA ASP A 584 -23.82 31.48 -19.86
C ASP A 584 -23.06 32.76 -19.50
N ASP A 585 -23.03 33.14 -18.21
CA ASP A 585 -22.25 34.28 -17.71
C ASP A 585 -20.74 34.05 -17.91
N MET A 586 -20.23 32.88 -17.54
CA MET A 586 -18.82 32.52 -17.70
C MET A 586 -18.36 32.59 -19.16
N VAL A 587 -19.15 32.08 -20.09
CA VAL A 587 -18.86 32.09 -21.53
C VAL A 587 -18.92 33.53 -22.07
N THR A 588 -19.97 34.28 -21.71
CA THR A 588 -20.19 35.66 -22.18
C THR A 588 -19.12 36.62 -21.67
N ASN A 589 -18.71 36.48 -20.40
CA ASN A 589 -17.73 37.34 -19.72
C ASN A 589 -16.30 36.76 -19.70
N SER A 590 -15.98 35.87 -20.64
CA SER A 590 -14.68 35.17 -20.75
C SER A 590 -13.45 36.09 -20.69
N SER A 591 -13.51 37.31 -21.24
CA SER A 591 -12.40 38.27 -21.18
C SER A 591 -12.03 38.71 -19.77
N SER A 592 -13.02 38.98 -18.91
CA SER A 592 -12.81 39.35 -17.51
C SER A 592 -12.18 38.19 -16.73
N TRP A 593 -12.62 36.96 -17.01
CA TRP A 593 -12.01 35.77 -16.44
C TRP A 593 -10.56 35.56 -16.89
N ASN A 594 -10.26 35.83 -18.17
CA ASN A 594 -8.89 35.69 -18.70
C ASN A 594 -7.87 36.52 -17.92
N ASP A 595 -8.15 37.81 -17.74
CA ASP A 595 -7.24 38.73 -17.06
C ASP A 595 -7.07 38.35 -15.58
N ARG A 596 -8.18 37.99 -14.92
CA ARG A 596 -8.17 37.58 -13.51
C ARG A 596 -7.35 36.30 -13.30
N ILE A 597 -7.61 35.27 -14.11
CA ILE A 597 -6.93 33.96 -13.98
C ILE A 597 -5.45 34.09 -14.32
N ARG A 598 -5.11 34.91 -15.33
CA ARG A 598 -3.71 35.21 -15.68
C ARG A 598 -2.97 35.82 -14.50
N GLN A 599 -3.55 36.85 -13.87
CA GLN A 599 -2.96 37.49 -12.70
C GLN A 599 -2.73 36.51 -11.54
N ILE A 600 -3.69 35.61 -11.29
CA ILE A 600 -3.57 34.59 -10.24
C ILE A 600 -2.44 33.61 -10.59
N ARG A 601 -2.45 33.04 -11.79
CA ARG A 601 -1.45 32.07 -12.26
C ARG A 601 -0.03 32.60 -12.14
N ASP A 602 0.19 33.83 -12.61
CA ASP A 602 1.52 34.44 -12.67
C ASP A 602 2.12 34.65 -11.26
N GLY A 603 1.29 34.76 -10.22
CA GLY A 603 1.72 34.78 -8.81
C GLY A 603 1.71 33.42 -8.11
N PHE A 604 1.12 32.40 -8.74
CA PHE A 604 0.89 31.08 -8.14
C PHE A 604 1.97 30.05 -8.54
N ILE A 605 2.56 30.19 -9.72
CA ILE A 605 3.54 29.25 -10.28
C ILE A 605 4.94 29.86 -10.29
N TYR A 606 5.91 29.17 -9.70
CA TYR A 606 7.33 29.55 -9.83
C TYR A 606 7.85 29.26 -11.23
N ASN A 607 8.82 30.04 -11.71
CA ASN A 607 9.51 29.85 -13.00
C ASN A 607 8.57 29.48 -14.16
N LEU A 608 7.42 30.15 -14.27
CA LEU A 608 6.45 29.88 -15.34
C LEU A 608 7.12 29.97 -16.72
N GLY A 609 6.97 28.92 -17.53
CA GLY A 609 7.64 28.72 -18.81
C GLY A 609 9.01 28.03 -18.74
N HIS A 610 9.56 27.85 -17.54
CA HIS A 610 10.91 27.33 -17.28
C HIS A 610 10.94 26.26 -16.17
N GLY A 611 9.80 25.64 -15.83
CA GLY A 611 9.73 24.67 -14.73
C GLY A 611 10.61 23.43 -14.95
N GLY A 612 10.69 22.94 -16.19
CA GLY A 612 11.53 21.80 -16.56
C GLY A 612 13.04 22.10 -16.42
N GLU A 613 13.44 23.32 -16.78
CA GLU A 613 14.81 23.81 -16.63
C GLU A 613 15.20 23.94 -15.16
N ALA A 614 14.38 24.64 -14.36
CA ALA A 614 14.61 24.79 -12.92
C ALA A 614 14.72 23.44 -12.19
N ALA A 615 13.87 22.47 -12.54
CA ALA A 615 13.94 21.12 -11.99
C ALA A 615 15.25 20.40 -12.38
N GLY A 616 15.63 20.49 -13.66
CA GLY A 616 16.86 19.89 -14.18
C GLY A 616 18.13 20.48 -13.54
N GLU A 617 18.21 21.80 -13.45
CA GLU A 617 19.32 22.53 -12.82
C GLU A 617 19.49 22.12 -11.36
N TYR A 618 18.40 22.08 -10.60
CA TYR A 618 18.45 21.69 -9.19
C TYR A 618 18.93 20.25 -9.01
N ILE A 619 18.41 19.30 -9.79
CA ILE A 619 18.82 17.89 -9.73
C ILE A 619 20.31 17.75 -10.06
N LEU A 620 20.78 18.44 -11.11
CA LEU A 620 22.18 18.42 -11.48
C LEU A 620 23.07 18.99 -10.36
N GLY A 621 22.64 20.08 -9.72
CA GLY A 621 23.34 20.66 -8.57
C GLY A 621 23.48 19.67 -7.39
N GLU A 622 22.42 18.94 -7.06
CA GLU A 622 22.46 17.92 -6.01
C GLU A 622 23.40 16.76 -6.36
N ILE A 623 23.44 16.34 -7.64
CA ILE A 623 24.38 15.31 -8.10
C ILE A 623 25.83 15.79 -7.95
N LEU A 624 26.13 17.00 -8.42
CA LEU A 624 27.48 17.58 -8.35
C LEU A 624 27.93 17.73 -6.88
N ALA A 625 27.06 18.19 -5.99
CA ALA A 625 27.36 18.29 -4.56
C ALA A 625 27.72 16.93 -3.93
N LYS A 626 27.04 15.84 -4.34
CA LYS A 626 27.38 14.48 -3.88
C LYS A 626 28.71 13.99 -4.43
N GLN A 627 29.09 14.39 -5.64
CA GLN A 627 30.39 14.04 -6.23
C GLN A 627 31.54 14.79 -5.55
N GLU A 628 31.42 16.11 -5.35
CA GLU A 628 32.43 16.91 -4.67
C GLU A 628 32.67 16.45 -3.22
N GLY A 629 31.59 16.09 -2.49
CA GLY A 629 31.71 15.54 -1.13
C GLY A 629 32.47 14.22 -1.06
N LYS A 630 32.40 13.40 -2.11
CA LYS A 630 33.18 12.15 -2.24
C LYS A 630 34.66 12.42 -2.51
N ASP A 631 34.97 13.43 -3.32
CA ASP A 631 36.36 13.80 -3.63
C ASP A 631 37.08 14.36 -2.40
N ILE A 632 36.40 15.15 -1.57
CA ILE A 632 36.96 15.67 -0.31
C ILE A 632 37.22 14.54 0.69
N THR A 633 36.30 13.59 0.84
CA THR A 633 36.47 12.45 1.75
C THR A 633 37.57 11.49 1.27
N ALA A 634 37.70 11.28 -0.04
CA ALA A 634 38.80 10.52 -0.62
C ALA A 634 40.15 11.23 -0.40
N ALA A 635 40.24 12.54 -0.65
CA ALA A 635 41.47 13.32 -0.44
C ALA A 635 41.91 13.36 1.04
N GLY A 636 40.96 13.43 1.98
CA GLY A 636 41.24 13.36 3.42
C GLY A 636 41.75 11.99 3.88
N ALA A 637 41.35 10.90 3.23
CA ALA A 637 41.82 9.55 3.55
C ALA A 637 43.26 9.26 3.04
N PHE A 638 43.73 9.99 2.03
CA PHE A 638 45.11 9.90 1.52
C PHE A 638 46.08 10.92 2.18
N GLY A 639 45.58 11.84 3.02
CA GLY A 639 46.35 12.92 3.64
C GLY A 639 47.02 12.61 4.99
N THR A 640 46.91 11.39 5.53
CA THR A 640 47.52 11.00 6.81
C THR A 640 48.65 9.97 6.68
N GLY A 641 49.32 9.97 5.53
CA GLY A 641 50.53 9.19 5.29
C GLY A 641 51.78 10.06 5.17
N ASN A 642 52.58 10.07 6.23
CA ASN A 642 54.02 10.38 6.23
C ASN A 642 54.44 11.86 6.28
N GLN A 643 54.46 12.43 7.49
CA GLN A 643 55.55 13.32 7.90
C GLN A 643 56.26 12.64 9.07
N GLY A 644 57.43 12.07 8.79
CA GLY A 644 58.33 11.53 9.79
C GLY A 644 58.96 12.66 10.58
N ASP A 645 58.95 12.51 11.90
CA ASP A 645 59.83 13.22 12.82
C ASP A 645 61.29 12.89 12.47
N ASN A 646 62.02 13.91 12.04
CA ASN A 646 63.46 14.01 12.15
C ASN A 646 63.78 15.30 12.93
N ASP A 647 64.75 15.18 13.83
CA ASP A 647 65.44 16.19 14.66
C ASP A 647 64.62 16.63 15.91
N ASP A 648 65.04 16.41 17.16
CA ASP A 648 66.34 16.25 17.84
C ASP A 648 66.25 15.29 19.05
#